data_AF-A0A151H204-F1
#
_entry.id   AF-A0A151H204-F1
#
_cell.length_a   1.000
_cell.length_b   1.000
_cell.length_c   1.000
_cell.angle_alpha   90.00
_cell.angle_beta   90.00
_cell.angle_gamma   90.00
#
_symmetry.space_group_name_H-M   'P 1'
#
loop_
_entity.id
_entity.type
_entity.pdbx_description
1 polymer ?
#
loop_
_entity_poly.entity_id
_entity_poly.type
_entity_poly.pdbx_seq_one_letter_code
_entity_poly.pdbx_strand_id
1 'polypeptide(L)'
;MRVQSGALSPLEKTTVMSRSQSPDFLRVCMQLSGWTVTADRLNVHRFLSHFRAVHRGQFFTTMKTTSVRKLLGETWGFLCPVHTPDGAPCGLLLHLTQSAAPVALPPDRRARASIRLFLHKHGVCVDLEGTSGLPPSDVGASARQAARPAVRGPTGVVAATSSASTFPLVVDGAVVCRLDRKDFAFWLETFRDLKSREAEDFKQHWEVVGFPHNGGNLESIFIFTFPGRLVRPVRHIESGRIEYIGPLMQPWAAIACRPSDVKRSDRLLRLHGPVVSEIVSSSVSTDSLASRFQALSVDSASQERDSEETGETGESGKRFPLIAANEASGTDALFSFSAPVKYEYVELKSSAFLSIAASLTPYSHHNQSPRNIYQCQMLKQTMGTPFHSIPFRHDNKAYRLITPQRPLVRTEDYRRFDFDDYPSGVNAVVAVMCYTGFDMEDAMILNKGSMERGAFHGCVYKSKVIDAAPASARAGAASQYTFGNVNEFGRKHIATLDGDGFPAIGAKIEKGNTYCRVQTSSSSSSFASNGIQHAYKDGETAYVDGVTFISPPDAAHERLAKSGLKGCRASLRLRCVRKPVIGDKFASRHGQKGILSMLWPHEDMPFTESGLVPDILFNPHGFPSRMTIGMLIESMAGKAAAVHGAYQDATPFREFPPQSADGKNKWVDQGGYHGWVKRGERYRTPEEERQAQDEPETPVDYFGKALMRAGYQYYGTEELYSGVYGVPLTAHIFTGLIYYQRLRHMVTDKHQVRATGPVDALTHQPVKGRKRHGGVRFGEMERDALISHGAAALLQDRLLHCSDAHKTFCCPSCGSILTPSAVPNLRGRTAGGKRAVPFCRVCQVPCRLIMVPYVFRYLANELAAMNVTIRLKLAEFGQPLDVKPRSLPGLVEPKEGLRAG
;
A
#
# COMPACT_ATOMS: atom_id res chain seq x y z
N MET A 1 -10.12 14.14 23.15
CA MET A 1 -9.06 14.99 22.55
C MET A 1 -9.70 16.27 22.01
N ARG A 2 -9.45 17.43 22.64
CA ARG A 2 -9.84 18.75 22.09
C ARG A 2 -8.97 19.04 20.87
N VAL A 3 -9.61 19.17 19.70
CA VAL A 3 -8.95 19.54 18.44
C VAL A 3 -8.82 21.06 18.43
N GLN A 4 -7.63 21.58 18.73
CA GLN A 4 -7.29 22.98 18.41
C GLN A 4 -6.74 23.02 16.98
N SER A 5 -7.57 23.50 16.06
CA SER A 5 -7.21 23.81 14.68
C SER A 5 -6.49 25.16 14.62
N GLY A 6 -5.17 25.15 14.77
CA GLY A 6 -4.29 26.28 14.48
C GLY A 6 -3.26 25.87 13.43
N ALA A 7 -3.18 26.60 12.32
CA ALA A 7 -2.17 26.39 11.29
C ALA A 7 -0.79 26.86 11.79
N LEU A 8 -0.05 25.97 12.45
CA LEU A 8 1.33 26.25 12.88
C LEU A 8 2.27 26.32 11.68
N SER A 9 3.16 27.31 11.72
CA SER A 9 4.16 27.60 10.68
C SER A 9 5.18 26.44 10.55
N PRO A 10 5.92 26.32 9.42
CA PRO A 10 6.88 25.22 9.22
C PRO A 10 7.99 25.16 10.28
N LEU A 11 8.34 26.29 10.91
CA LEU A 11 9.34 26.36 11.97
C LEU A 11 8.82 25.82 13.32
N GLU A 12 7.52 25.97 13.61
CA GLU A 12 6.91 25.51 14.87
C GLU A 12 6.56 24.02 14.87
N LYS A 13 6.46 23.38 13.69
CA LYS A 13 6.33 21.91 13.61
C LYS A 13 7.52 21.17 14.20
N THR A 14 8.69 21.81 14.23
CA THR A 14 9.89 21.31 14.90
C THR A 14 9.89 21.57 16.41
N THR A 15 9.18 22.60 16.88
CA THR A 15 9.31 23.08 18.27
C THR A 15 8.26 22.49 19.23
N VAL A 16 7.11 22.01 18.73
CA VAL A 16 6.11 21.36 19.61
C VAL A 16 6.55 19.96 20.04
N MET A 17 7.44 19.30 19.29
CA MET A 17 8.07 18.04 19.74
C MET A 17 9.25 18.27 20.69
N SER A 18 9.82 19.48 20.78
CA SER A 18 11.04 19.73 21.57
C SER A 18 10.79 20.15 23.02
N ARG A 19 9.54 20.37 23.45
CA ARG A 19 9.22 20.84 24.81
C ARG A 19 8.78 19.76 25.80
N SER A 20 8.64 18.50 25.36
CA SER A 20 8.30 17.38 26.25
C SER A 20 9.16 16.13 26.02
N GLN A 21 10.22 16.22 25.23
CA GLN A 21 11.13 15.10 25.02
C GLN A 21 12.14 15.07 26.15
N SER A 22 12.05 14.04 27.00
CA SER A 22 13.17 13.65 27.83
C SER A 22 14.39 13.39 26.91
N PRO A 23 15.61 13.81 27.31
CA PRO A 23 16.83 13.61 26.53
C PRO A 23 17.13 12.12 26.19
N ASP A 24 16.43 11.18 26.82
CA ASP A 24 16.57 9.73 26.58
C ASP A 24 15.92 9.25 25.28
N PHE A 25 14.88 9.92 24.75
CA PHE A 25 14.16 9.43 23.56
C PHE A 25 15.03 9.49 22.29
N LEU A 26 15.94 10.46 22.20
CA LEU A 26 16.89 10.62 21.09
C LEU A 26 18.08 9.65 21.15
N ARG A 27 18.32 8.98 22.29
CA ARG A 27 19.40 7.97 22.42
C ARG A 27 18.98 6.59 21.91
N VAL A 28 17.68 6.30 21.76
CA VAL A 28 17.17 4.93 21.52
C VAL A 28 16.78 4.67 20.06
N CYS A 29 16.43 5.71 19.28
CA CYS A 29 15.92 5.52 17.92
C CYS A 29 16.94 5.92 16.83
N MET A 30 17.17 5.04 15.85
CA MET A 30 18.15 5.22 14.76
C MET A 30 17.73 6.20 13.64
N GLN A 31 16.59 6.89 13.72
CA GLN A 31 16.09 7.78 12.65
C GLN A 31 15.75 9.18 13.17
N LEU A 32 16.05 10.22 12.37
CA LEU A 32 15.78 11.62 12.69
C LEU A 32 14.57 12.22 11.93
N SER A 33 14.10 11.54 10.89
CA SER A 33 13.00 11.99 10.02
C SER A 33 11.99 10.88 9.77
N GLY A 34 10.82 11.24 9.20
CA GLY A 34 9.82 10.26 8.77
C GLY A 34 8.85 9.78 9.87
N TRP A 35 8.84 10.45 11.02
CA TRP A 35 7.95 10.12 12.15
C TRP A 35 6.48 10.44 11.91
N THR A 36 6.19 11.39 11.02
CA THR A 36 4.82 11.82 10.72
C THR A 36 4.54 11.69 9.23
N VAL A 37 3.31 11.26 8.91
CA VAL A 37 2.80 11.16 7.55
C VAL A 37 1.48 11.90 7.45
N THR A 38 1.18 12.44 6.27
CA THR A 38 -0.14 13.03 6.02
C THR A 38 -1.17 11.92 5.93
N ALA A 39 -2.23 12.00 6.74
CA ALA A 39 -3.36 11.09 6.68
C ALA A 39 -4.20 11.40 5.42
N ASP A 40 -3.88 10.72 4.34
CA ASP A 40 -4.42 11.00 3.00
C ASP A 40 -5.83 10.41 2.85
N ARG A 41 -6.82 11.28 2.67
CA ARG A 41 -8.25 10.91 2.48
C ARG A 41 -8.64 10.83 1.02
N LEU A 42 -7.89 10.06 0.24
CA LEU A 42 -8.27 9.72 -1.12
C LEU A 42 -9.57 8.90 -1.13
N ASN A 43 -9.65 7.90 -0.25
CA ASN A 43 -10.83 7.12 0.07
C ASN A 43 -10.74 6.64 1.54
N VAL A 44 -11.81 6.05 2.07
CA VAL A 44 -11.84 5.60 3.47
C VAL A 44 -10.81 4.50 3.74
N HIS A 45 -10.57 3.60 2.79
CA HIS A 45 -9.65 2.47 2.95
C HIS A 45 -8.19 2.92 3.11
N ARG A 46 -7.75 3.92 2.33
CA ARG A 46 -6.44 4.56 2.45
C ARG A 46 -6.30 5.27 3.79
N PHE A 47 -7.34 6.00 4.20
CA PHE A 47 -7.35 6.70 5.48
C PHE A 47 -7.19 5.74 6.67
N LEU A 48 -7.97 4.65 6.71
CA LEU A 48 -7.88 3.63 7.76
C LEU A 48 -6.54 2.88 7.75
N SER A 49 -5.97 2.65 6.57
CA SER A 49 -4.68 1.97 6.45
C SER A 49 -3.54 2.73 7.14
N HIS A 50 -3.60 4.07 7.20
CA HIS A 50 -2.58 4.86 7.92
C HIS A 50 -2.53 4.54 9.42
N PHE A 51 -3.67 4.25 10.06
CA PHE A 51 -3.74 3.96 11.50
C PHE A 51 -3.36 2.51 11.85
N ARG A 52 -3.34 1.63 10.84
CA ARG A 52 -2.89 0.24 11.01
C ARG A 52 -1.48 0.00 10.50
N ALA A 53 -0.86 1.00 9.87
CA ALA A 53 0.47 0.89 9.30
C ALA A 53 1.55 0.85 10.40
N VAL A 54 2.49 -0.09 10.25
CA VAL A 54 3.68 -0.26 11.09
C VAL A 54 4.89 -0.25 10.17
N HIS A 55 5.86 0.60 10.48
CA HIS A 55 7.09 0.74 9.69
C HIS A 55 8.29 0.29 10.52
N ARG A 56 9.17 -0.55 9.96
CA ARG A 56 10.36 -1.03 10.67
C ARG A 56 11.40 0.06 10.95
N GLY A 57 11.41 1.15 10.17
CA GLY A 57 12.30 2.30 10.33
C GLY A 57 13.00 2.69 9.03
N GLN A 58 13.24 3.99 8.83
CA GLN A 58 13.87 4.50 7.60
C GLN A 58 15.31 3.99 7.42
N PHE A 59 15.99 3.67 8.52
CA PHE A 59 17.33 3.07 8.51
C PHE A 59 17.38 1.75 7.71
N PHE A 60 16.35 0.90 7.82
CA PHE A 60 16.33 -0.39 7.12
C PHE A 60 16.03 -0.27 5.61
N THR A 61 15.61 0.91 5.15
CA THR A 61 15.35 1.14 3.72
C THR A 61 16.63 1.20 2.89
N THR A 62 17.74 1.66 3.49
CA THR A 62 19.06 1.73 2.82
C THR A 62 19.83 0.42 2.89
N MET A 63 19.42 -0.49 3.78
CA MET A 63 20.04 -1.80 3.94
C MET A 63 19.73 -2.70 2.74
N LYS A 64 20.77 -3.31 2.17
CA LYS A 64 20.67 -4.21 1.01
C LYS A 64 20.23 -5.62 1.38
N THR A 65 20.30 -6.00 2.66
CA THR A 65 19.91 -7.34 3.12
C THR A 65 18.39 -7.48 3.13
N THR A 66 17.90 -8.66 2.72
CA THR A 66 16.46 -8.95 2.64
C THR A 66 15.91 -9.61 3.89
N SER A 67 16.76 -10.00 4.84
CA SER A 67 16.35 -10.66 6.09
C SER A 67 15.30 -9.85 6.86
N VAL A 68 15.48 -8.53 6.92
CA VAL A 68 14.54 -7.60 7.57
C VAL A 68 13.24 -7.38 6.80
N ARG A 69 13.11 -7.92 5.59
CA ARG A 69 11.92 -7.80 4.73
C ARG A 69 11.15 -9.11 4.65
N LYS A 70 11.75 -10.22 5.08
CA LYS A 70 11.12 -11.53 5.06
C LYS A 70 9.95 -11.58 6.04
N LEU A 71 8.87 -12.18 5.59
CA LEU A 71 7.75 -12.57 6.44
C LEU A 71 8.19 -13.77 7.30
N LEU A 72 7.89 -13.73 8.59
CA LEU A 72 8.25 -14.77 9.56
C LEU A 72 6.99 -15.39 10.16
N GLY A 73 7.03 -16.68 10.53
CA GLY A 73 5.89 -17.37 11.13
C GLY A 73 5.39 -16.71 12.42
N GLU A 74 6.29 -16.12 13.21
CA GLU A 74 5.99 -15.38 14.45
C GLU A 74 5.05 -14.18 14.22
N THR A 75 4.99 -13.64 13.00
CA THR A 75 4.15 -12.49 12.68
C THR A 75 2.69 -12.86 12.41
N TRP A 76 2.37 -14.16 12.32
CA TRP A 76 1.02 -14.66 12.07
C TRP A 76 0.02 -14.09 13.07
N GLY A 77 -1.12 -13.58 12.57
CA GLY A 77 -2.15 -12.97 13.41
C GLY A 77 -1.81 -11.57 13.94
N PHE A 78 -0.57 -11.09 13.86
CA PHE A 78 -0.17 -9.74 14.28
C PHE A 78 0.02 -8.77 13.12
N LEU A 79 0.78 -9.19 12.10
CA LEU A 79 1.02 -8.41 10.89
C LEU A 79 0.42 -9.16 9.71
N CYS A 80 -0.31 -8.45 8.86
CA CYS A 80 -0.93 -9.06 7.70
C CYS A 80 0.12 -9.46 6.65
N PRO A 81 0.14 -10.72 6.18
CA PRO A 81 1.11 -11.19 5.21
C PRO A 81 0.87 -10.63 3.79
N VAL A 82 -0.34 -10.16 3.52
CA VAL A 82 -0.77 -9.66 2.21
C VAL A 82 -0.62 -8.13 2.10
N HIS A 83 -0.86 -7.41 3.20
CA HIS A 83 -0.96 -5.95 3.13
C HIS A 83 0.39 -5.27 3.32
N THR A 84 1.22 -5.33 2.27
CA THR A 84 2.47 -4.57 2.14
C THR A 84 2.50 -3.90 0.77
N PRO A 85 3.01 -2.66 0.63
CA PRO A 85 3.18 -2.06 -0.69
C PRO A 85 4.26 -2.79 -1.49
N ASP A 86 4.15 -2.74 -2.81
CA ASP A 86 5.21 -3.15 -3.72
C ASP A 86 6.33 -2.09 -3.80
N GLY A 87 7.46 -2.47 -4.42
CA GLY A 87 8.61 -1.61 -4.62
C GLY A 87 9.51 -1.49 -3.38
N ALA A 88 10.18 -0.34 -3.24
CA ALA A 88 11.16 -0.09 -2.19
C ALA A 88 10.66 -0.33 -0.73
N PRO A 89 9.41 -0.01 -0.36
CA PRO A 89 8.91 -0.26 1.00
C PRO A 89 8.42 -1.70 1.25
N CYS A 90 8.52 -2.61 0.27
CA CYS A 90 8.08 -4.01 0.42
C CYS A 90 8.77 -4.70 1.61
N GLY A 91 7.97 -5.27 2.51
CA GLY A 91 8.43 -5.94 3.74
C GLY A 91 8.87 -4.99 4.87
N LEU A 92 8.94 -3.67 4.63
CA LEU A 92 9.27 -2.67 5.65
C LEU A 92 8.06 -1.91 6.15
N LEU A 93 7.13 -1.58 5.25
CA LEU A 93 5.82 -1.05 5.59
C LEU A 93 4.82 -2.20 5.64
N LEU A 94 4.38 -2.54 6.86
CA LEU A 94 3.44 -3.60 7.14
C LEU A 94 2.17 -3.00 7.74
N HIS A 95 1.12 -3.80 7.85
CA HIS A 95 -0.12 -3.37 8.49
C HIS A 95 -0.54 -4.41 9.51
N LEU A 96 -1.03 -3.94 10.66
CA LEU A 96 -1.63 -4.81 11.67
C LEU A 96 -2.82 -5.57 11.09
N THR A 97 -3.03 -6.78 11.59
CA THR A 97 -4.25 -7.54 11.32
C THR A 97 -5.47 -6.85 11.93
N GLN A 98 -6.66 -7.31 11.57
CA GLN A 98 -7.90 -6.73 12.11
C GLN A 98 -8.04 -6.90 13.63
N SER A 99 -7.56 -8.01 14.18
CA SER A 99 -7.70 -8.37 15.60
C SER A 99 -6.51 -7.94 16.48
N ALA A 100 -5.33 -7.70 15.88
CA ALA A 100 -4.17 -7.26 16.64
C ALA A 100 -4.29 -5.78 17.07
N ALA A 101 -3.90 -5.49 18.30
CA ALA A 101 -3.86 -4.14 18.84
C ALA A 101 -2.66 -3.95 19.78
N PRO A 102 -2.05 -2.75 19.80
CA PRO A 102 -1.09 -2.41 20.83
C PRO A 102 -1.77 -2.16 22.18
N VAL A 103 -1.17 -2.62 23.27
CA VAL A 103 -1.62 -2.30 24.63
C VAL A 103 -1.31 -0.83 24.93
N ALA A 104 -2.35 0.00 25.03
CA ALA A 104 -2.22 1.44 25.28
C ALA A 104 -2.47 1.84 26.75
N LEU A 105 -2.62 0.86 27.66
CA LEU A 105 -2.84 1.09 29.08
C LEU A 105 -1.50 1.37 29.79
N PRO A 106 -1.47 2.28 30.78
CA PRO A 106 -0.26 2.55 31.54
C PRO A 106 0.26 1.27 32.23
N PRO A 107 1.59 1.14 32.43
CA PRO A 107 2.15 -0.03 33.08
C PRO A 107 1.58 -0.17 34.50
N ASP A 108 1.14 -1.37 34.84
CA ASP A 108 0.61 -1.64 36.17
C ASP A 108 1.76 -1.74 37.18
N ARG A 109 1.96 -0.65 37.93
CA ARG A 109 3.00 -0.58 38.96
C ARG A 109 2.76 -1.53 40.13
N ARG A 110 1.53 -2.03 40.30
CA ARG A 110 1.16 -2.97 41.36
C ARG A 110 1.33 -4.43 40.93
N ALA A 111 1.47 -4.71 39.64
CA ALA A 111 1.53 -6.08 39.12
C ALA A 111 2.56 -6.96 39.84
N ARG A 112 3.78 -6.44 40.06
CA ARG A 112 4.82 -7.17 40.79
C ARG A 112 4.40 -7.46 42.24
N ALA A 113 3.81 -6.49 42.93
CA ALA A 113 3.35 -6.67 44.31
C ALA A 113 2.19 -7.67 44.40
N SER A 114 1.21 -7.59 43.49
CA SER A 114 0.09 -8.53 43.43
C SER A 114 0.55 -9.96 43.14
N ILE A 115 1.50 -10.15 42.21
CA ILE A 115 2.08 -11.47 41.91
C ILE A 115 2.84 -12.03 43.13
N ARG A 116 3.63 -11.19 43.81
CA ARG A 116 4.34 -11.59 45.03
C ARG A 116 3.39 -12.01 46.14
N LEU A 117 2.32 -11.23 46.36
CA LEU A 117 1.29 -11.52 47.36
C LEU A 117 0.55 -12.83 47.04
N PHE A 118 0.19 -13.04 45.77
CA PHE A 118 -0.47 -14.26 45.30
C PHE A 118 0.38 -15.50 45.54
N LEU A 119 1.67 -15.43 45.20
CA LEU A 119 2.62 -16.53 45.41
C LEU A 119 2.84 -16.84 46.90
N HIS A 120 2.94 -15.81 47.73
CA HIS A 120 3.05 -15.96 49.18
C HIS A 120 1.80 -16.66 49.77
N LYS A 121 0.60 -16.28 49.33
CA LYS A 121 -0.67 -16.93 49.72
C LYS A 121 -0.72 -18.42 49.34
N HIS A 122 0.01 -18.82 48.30
CA HIS A 122 0.13 -20.22 47.84
C HIS A 122 1.39 -20.93 48.36
N GLY A 123 2.03 -20.40 49.40
CA GLY A 123 3.13 -21.07 50.11
C GLY A 123 4.49 -21.01 49.41
N VAL A 124 4.68 -20.12 48.44
CA VAL A 124 5.98 -19.86 47.80
C VAL A 124 6.72 -18.80 48.61
N CYS A 125 8.01 -19.03 48.90
CA CYS A 125 8.85 -18.03 49.55
C CYS A 125 9.15 -16.88 48.58
N VAL A 126 8.63 -15.70 48.87
CA VAL A 126 8.78 -14.49 48.05
C VAL A 126 9.03 -13.29 48.94
N ASP A 127 9.94 -12.40 48.53
CA ASP A 127 10.25 -11.18 49.27
C ASP A 127 9.20 -10.09 49.00
N LEU A 128 8.37 -9.80 50.00
CA LEU A 128 7.27 -8.82 49.92
C LEU A 128 7.76 -7.37 50.05
N GLU A 129 8.81 -7.11 50.82
CA GLU A 129 9.23 -5.75 51.23
C GLU A 129 10.64 -5.37 50.76
N GLY A 130 11.42 -6.31 50.20
CA GLY A 130 12.84 -6.08 49.87
C GLY A 130 13.75 -6.03 51.10
N THR A 131 13.22 -6.43 52.26
CA THR A 131 13.87 -6.37 53.58
C THR A 131 14.64 -7.64 53.94
N SER A 132 14.50 -8.70 53.14
CA SER A 132 15.11 -10.01 53.42
C SER A 132 16.64 -10.01 53.32
N GLY A 133 17.24 -9.03 52.63
CA GLY A 133 18.69 -8.94 52.39
C GLY A 133 19.25 -10.03 51.46
N LEU A 134 18.41 -10.99 51.02
CA LEU A 134 18.78 -12.04 50.07
C LEU A 134 18.63 -11.50 48.64
N PRO A 135 19.59 -11.78 47.73
CA PRO A 135 19.42 -11.39 46.35
C PRO A 135 18.21 -12.12 45.75
N PRO A 136 17.41 -11.49 44.87
CA PRO A 136 16.23 -12.11 44.24
C PRO A 136 16.53 -13.44 43.52
N SER A 137 17.81 -13.73 43.25
CA SER A 137 18.30 -14.99 42.70
C SER A 137 18.13 -16.20 43.64
N ASP A 138 18.00 -15.96 44.94
CA ASP A 138 18.05 -16.99 46.00
C ASP A 138 16.68 -17.18 46.70
N VAL A 139 15.73 -16.30 46.40
CA VAL A 139 14.36 -16.31 46.93
C VAL A 139 13.53 -17.32 46.14
N GLY A 140 12.92 -18.32 46.79
CA GLY A 140 12.23 -19.42 46.12
C GLY A 140 12.30 -20.74 46.87
N ALA A 141 12.29 -21.88 46.17
CA ALA A 141 12.26 -23.26 46.70
C ALA A 141 13.27 -23.62 47.83
N SER A 142 14.18 -22.72 48.18
CA SER A 142 15.11 -22.83 49.32
C SER A 142 14.44 -22.96 50.70
N ALA A 143 13.10 -22.79 50.82
CA ALA A 143 12.38 -23.04 52.09
C ALA A 143 11.76 -24.45 52.21
N ARG A 144 11.52 -25.18 51.11
CA ARG A 144 10.99 -26.56 51.21
C ARG A 144 12.06 -27.57 51.65
N GLN A 145 13.34 -27.25 51.50
CA GLN A 145 14.43 -28.06 52.05
C GLN A 145 14.57 -27.94 53.58
N ALA A 146 14.03 -26.89 54.22
CA ALA A 146 14.07 -26.73 55.67
C ALA A 146 13.04 -27.60 56.43
N ALA A 147 12.11 -28.24 55.71
CA ALA A 147 11.06 -29.10 56.29
C ALA A 147 11.39 -30.61 56.25
N ARG A 148 12.61 -31.01 55.84
CA ARG A 148 13.11 -32.37 56.05
C ARG A 148 14.04 -32.39 57.26
N PRO A 149 13.85 -33.30 58.24
CA PRO A 149 14.78 -33.39 59.37
C PRO A 149 16.18 -33.68 58.81
N ALA A 150 17.14 -32.81 59.15
CA ALA A 150 18.53 -32.97 58.77
C ALA A 150 19.08 -34.26 59.40
N VAL A 151 19.35 -35.27 58.59
CA VAL A 151 20.23 -36.38 59.00
C VAL A 151 21.64 -35.84 59.03
N ARG A 152 22.20 -35.66 60.23
CA ARG A 152 23.60 -35.28 60.46
C ARG A 152 24.51 -36.43 60.03
N GLY A 153 25.23 -36.25 58.92
CA GLY A 153 26.42 -37.03 58.58
C GLY A 153 27.70 -36.32 59.05
N PRO A 154 28.77 -37.04 59.42
CA PRO A 154 29.95 -36.47 60.07
C PRO A 154 31.01 -36.07 59.03
N THR A 155 30.76 -35.02 58.25
CA THR A 155 31.82 -34.23 57.60
C THR A 155 31.26 -32.86 57.25
N GLY A 156 31.74 -31.85 57.96
CA GLY A 156 31.39 -30.45 57.71
C GLY A 156 32.01 -29.95 56.42
N VAL A 157 31.29 -30.06 55.31
CA VAL A 157 31.44 -29.22 54.12
C VAL A 157 30.05 -29.07 53.49
N VAL A 158 29.43 -27.89 53.61
CA VAL A 158 28.26 -27.54 52.80
C VAL A 158 28.78 -27.15 51.42
N ALA A 159 28.93 -28.13 50.55
CA ALA A 159 29.11 -27.87 49.13
C ALA A 159 27.80 -27.30 48.59
N ALA A 160 27.84 -26.07 48.06
CA ALA A 160 26.75 -25.47 47.31
C ALA A 160 26.53 -26.25 46.00
N THR A 161 25.75 -27.33 46.06
CA THR A 161 25.36 -28.13 44.90
C THR A 161 23.84 -28.08 44.73
N SER A 162 23.37 -27.34 43.72
CA SER A 162 22.29 -27.70 42.79
C SER A 162 21.61 -26.47 42.15
N SER A 163 22.29 -25.83 41.20
CA SER A 163 21.66 -24.87 40.27
C SER A 163 20.71 -25.53 39.25
N ALA A 164 20.34 -26.80 39.44
CA ALA A 164 19.74 -27.66 38.42
C ALA A 164 18.26 -28.06 38.66
N SER A 165 17.62 -27.67 39.76
CA SER A 165 16.25 -28.11 40.11
C SER A 165 15.17 -27.02 40.08
N THR A 166 15.53 -25.75 39.86
CA THR A 166 14.61 -24.60 39.95
C THR A 166 14.71 -23.69 38.72
N PHE A 167 13.61 -23.00 38.39
CA PHE A 167 13.54 -22.02 37.31
C PHE A 167 13.11 -20.63 37.83
N PRO A 168 13.60 -19.52 37.25
CA PRO A 168 13.20 -18.18 37.65
C PRO A 168 11.83 -17.77 37.07
N LEU A 169 11.04 -17.07 37.91
CA LEU A 169 9.88 -16.28 37.49
C LEU A 169 10.30 -14.82 37.35
N VAL A 170 10.10 -14.24 36.16
CA VAL A 170 10.54 -12.88 35.82
C VAL A 170 9.34 -12.02 35.45
N VAL A 171 9.20 -10.85 36.09
CA VAL A 171 8.14 -9.88 35.81
C VAL A 171 8.75 -8.56 35.33
N ASP A 172 8.50 -8.20 34.07
CA ASP A 172 9.06 -7.00 33.43
C ASP A 172 10.58 -6.87 33.61
N GLY A 173 11.32 -7.97 33.39
CA GLY A 173 12.77 -8.02 33.51
C GLY A 173 13.33 -8.13 34.94
N ALA A 174 12.50 -8.12 35.97
CA ALA A 174 12.93 -8.35 37.35
C ALA A 174 12.62 -9.78 37.79
N VAL A 175 13.62 -10.50 38.31
CA VAL A 175 13.43 -11.82 38.92
C VAL A 175 12.63 -11.63 40.21
N VAL A 176 11.50 -12.32 40.34
CA VAL A 176 10.63 -12.26 41.52
C VAL A 176 10.99 -13.36 42.51
N CYS A 177 11.08 -14.60 42.03
CA CYS A 177 11.46 -15.77 42.82
C CYS A 177 11.89 -16.93 41.89
N ARG A 178 12.40 -18.02 42.47
CA ARG A 178 12.62 -19.31 41.80
C ARG A 178 11.60 -20.37 42.24
N LEU A 179 11.07 -21.10 41.28
CA LEU A 179 10.09 -22.17 41.48
C LEU A 179 10.70 -23.53 41.16
N ASP A 180 10.14 -24.59 41.74
CA ASP A 180 10.57 -25.97 41.48
C ASP A 180 10.24 -26.39 40.04
N ARG A 181 11.22 -26.99 39.33
CA ARG A 181 11.06 -27.44 37.93
C ARG A 181 9.87 -28.36 37.71
N LYS A 182 9.54 -29.21 38.69
CA LYS A 182 8.42 -30.16 38.60
C LYS A 182 7.06 -29.46 38.46
N ASP A 183 6.95 -28.24 38.99
CA ASP A 183 5.70 -27.49 39.04
C ASP A 183 5.57 -26.50 37.85
N PHE A 184 6.46 -26.56 36.86
CA PHE A 184 6.48 -25.61 35.75
C PHE A 184 5.15 -25.51 34.99
N ALA A 185 4.59 -26.65 34.56
CA ALA A 185 3.33 -26.70 33.83
C ALA A 185 2.16 -26.18 34.69
N PHE A 186 2.14 -26.58 35.97
CA PHE A 186 1.14 -26.14 36.94
C PHE A 186 1.12 -24.61 37.09
N TRP A 187 2.29 -23.99 37.32
CA TRP A 187 2.38 -22.54 37.48
C TRP A 187 2.05 -21.79 36.19
N LEU A 188 2.49 -22.29 35.04
CA LEU A 188 2.20 -21.69 33.74
C LEU A 188 0.70 -21.66 33.43
N GLU A 189 0.01 -22.79 33.62
CA GLU A 189 -1.44 -22.90 33.42
C GLU A 189 -2.21 -22.06 34.44
N THR A 190 -1.78 -22.06 35.71
CA THR A 190 -2.41 -21.25 36.76
C THR A 190 -2.37 -19.77 36.41
N PHE A 191 -1.21 -19.23 35.98
CA PHE A 191 -1.11 -17.83 35.60
C PHE A 191 -1.93 -17.48 34.34
N ARG A 192 -2.00 -18.39 33.36
CA ARG A 192 -2.85 -18.22 32.17
C ARG A 192 -4.34 -18.20 32.52
N ASP A 193 -4.79 -19.09 33.42
CA ASP A 193 -6.18 -19.14 33.87
C ASP A 193 -6.56 -17.90 34.71
N LEU A 194 -5.70 -17.46 35.63
CA LEU A 194 -5.90 -16.22 36.41
C LEU A 194 -6.04 -15.00 35.50
N LYS A 195 -5.16 -14.88 34.50
CA LYS A 195 -5.23 -13.86 33.46
C LYS A 195 -6.54 -13.94 32.67
N SER A 196 -6.98 -15.14 32.27
CA SER A 196 -8.23 -15.34 31.53
C SER A 196 -9.46 -14.91 32.34
N ARG A 197 -9.44 -15.14 33.67
CA ARG A 197 -10.51 -14.80 34.61
C ARG A 197 -10.49 -13.35 35.12
N GLU A 198 -9.39 -12.64 34.90
CA GLU A 198 -9.09 -11.37 35.60
C GLU A 198 -9.22 -11.48 37.13
N ALA A 199 -8.74 -12.60 37.68
CA ALA A 199 -8.77 -12.87 39.12
C ALA A 199 -7.45 -12.44 39.80
N GLU A 200 -7.51 -12.12 41.10
CA GLU A 200 -6.32 -11.78 41.92
C GLU A 200 -5.44 -10.68 41.28
N ASP A 201 -6.09 -9.61 40.78
CA ASP A 201 -5.51 -8.45 40.07
C ASP A 201 -4.87 -8.71 38.68
N PHE A 202 -4.80 -9.97 38.21
CA PHE A 202 -4.31 -10.26 36.86
C PHE A 202 -5.19 -9.60 35.79
N LYS A 203 -4.57 -9.11 34.72
CA LYS A 203 -5.28 -8.45 33.61
C LYS A 203 -5.18 -9.29 32.34
N GLN A 204 -6.26 -9.34 31.56
CA GLN A 204 -6.31 -10.13 30.32
C GLN A 204 -5.20 -9.81 29.30
N HIS A 205 -4.71 -8.57 29.29
CA HIS A 205 -3.69 -8.10 28.33
C HIS A 205 -2.24 -8.35 28.79
N TRP A 206 -2.02 -8.96 29.96
CA TRP A 206 -0.68 -9.39 30.37
C TRP A 206 -0.21 -10.56 29.51
N GLU A 207 1.06 -10.58 29.14
CA GLU A 207 1.63 -11.69 28.37
C GLU A 207 2.37 -12.61 29.33
N VAL A 208 2.03 -13.90 29.30
CA VAL A 208 2.61 -14.95 30.15
C VAL A 208 3.26 -15.98 29.23
N VAL A 209 4.58 -16.07 29.25
CA VAL A 209 5.37 -16.95 28.38
C VAL A 209 6.17 -17.91 29.24
N GLY A 210 6.06 -19.21 28.96
CA GLY A 210 6.91 -20.23 29.58
C GLY A 210 7.91 -20.76 28.57
N PHE A 211 9.20 -20.75 28.92
CA PHE A 211 10.27 -21.39 28.15
C PHE A 211 10.60 -22.74 28.80
N PRO A 212 10.27 -23.87 28.16
CA PRO A 212 10.60 -25.19 28.67
C PRO A 212 12.09 -25.54 28.47
N HIS A 213 12.61 -26.45 29.29
CA HIS A 213 14.03 -26.82 29.34
C HIS A 213 14.63 -27.29 27.99
N ASN A 214 13.82 -27.89 27.11
CA ASN A 214 14.30 -28.52 25.87
C ASN A 214 14.39 -27.57 24.66
N GLY A 215 14.19 -26.25 24.86
CA GLY A 215 14.03 -25.28 23.76
C GLY A 215 15.29 -24.49 23.37
N GLY A 216 16.47 -24.82 23.87
CA GLY A 216 17.71 -24.04 23.66
C GLY A 216 17.73 -22.66 24.36
N ASN A 217 16.62 -22.24 24.96
CA ASN A 217 16.46 -21.01 25.72
C ASN A 217 16.57 -21.26 27.23
N LEU A 218 16.79 -20.19 28.00
CA LEU A 218 16.81 -20.27 29.46
C LEU A 218 15.42 -20.65 30.00
N GLU A 219 15.34 -21.80 30.66
CA GLU A 219 14.11 -22.29 31.30
C GLU A 219 13.59 -21.27 32.32
N SER A 220 12.40 -20.72 32.09
CA SER A 220 11.86 -19.61 32.87
C SER A 220 10.40 -19.30 32.53
N ILE A 221 9.70 -18.61 33.43
CA ILE A 221 8.39 -18.00 33.14
C ILE A 221 8.54 -16.48 33.15
N PHE A 222 8.12 -15.84 32.06
CA PHE A 222 8.08 -14.39 31.92
C PHE A 222 6.66 -13.86 31.95
N ILE A 223 6.43 -12.81 32.72
CA ILE A 223 5.20 -12.03 32.74
C ILE A 223 5.54 -10.60 32.33
N PHE A 224 4.88 -10.12 31.27
CA PHE A 224 5.05 -8.75 30.78
C PHE A 224 3.76 -7.95 30.97
N THR A 225 3.91 -6.77 31.57
CA THR A 225 2.81 -5.85 31.91
C THR A 225 2.95 -4.48 31.26
N PHE A 226 4.12 -4.17 30.69
CA PHE A 226 4.40 -2.86 30.09
C PHE A 226 3.54 -2.54 28.83
N PRO A 227 3.27 -1.23 28.54
CA PRO A 227 2.55 -0.78 27.35
C PRO A 227 3.31 -0.97 26.04
N GLY A 228 2.60 -0.88 24.91
CA GLY A 228 3.19 -0.87 23.56
C GLY A 228 3.43 -2.26 22.97
N ARG A 229 3.18 -3.33 23.74
CA ARG A 229 3.18 -4.71 23.24
C ARG A 229 1.99 -4.96 22.32
N LEU A 230 2.18 -5.78 21.29
CA LEU A 230 1.08 -6.24 20.45
C LEU A 230 0.40 -7.43 21.12
N VAL A 231 -0.92 -7.39 21.18
CA VAL A 231 -1.74 -8.51 21.64
C VAL A 231 -2.80 -8.83 20.59
N ARG A 232 -3.19 -10.10 20.52
CA ARG A 232 -4.31 -10.55 19.68
C ARG A 232 -5.15 -11.58 20.44
N PRO A 233 -6.47 -11.63 20.23
CA PRO A 233 -7.35 -12.59 20.88
C PRO A 233 -7.34 -13.95 20.18
N VAL A 234 -7.32 -15.03 20.96
CA VAL A 234 -7.55 -16.43 20.56
C VAL A 234 -8.54 -17.08 21.52
N ARG A 235 -9.18 -18.17 21.13
CA ARG A 235 -10.11 -18.90 22.01
C ARG A 235 -9.43 -20.13 22.58
N HIS A 236 -9.44 -20.26 23.91
CA HIS A 236 -8.98 -21.48 24.57
C HIS A 236 -10.04 -22.58 24.42
N ILE A 237 -9.61 -23.81 24.10
CA ILE A 237 -10.54 -24.89 23.71
C ILE A 237 -11.30 -25.42 24.92
N GLU A 238 -10.59 -25.76 26.02
CA GLU A 238 -11.21 -26.40 27.18
C GLU A 238 -12.08 -25.43 28.00
N SER A 239 -11.64 -24.17 28.13
CA SER A 239 -12.35 -23.16 28.92
C SER A 239 -13.38 -22.36 28.10
N GLY A 240 -13.30 -22.41 26.77
CA GLY A 240 -14.13 -21.62 25.86
C GLY A 240 -13.91 -20.10 25.91
N ARG A 241 -13.01 -19.61 26.79
CA ARG A 241 -12.77 -18.17 26.99
C ARG A 241 -11.82 -17.59 25.94
N ILE A 242 -11.93 -16.28 25.74
CA ILE A 242 -11.01 -15.53 24.89
C ILE A 242 -9.79 -15.15 25.72
N GLU A 243 -8.60 -15.45 25.20
CA GLU A 243 -7.33 -15.05 25.78
C GLU A 243 -6.54 -14.17 24.81
N TYR A 244 -5.87 -13.14 25.32
CA TYR A 244 -4.99 -12.29 24.53
C TYR A 244 -3.56 -12.80 24.57
N ILE A 245 -3.01 -13.19 23.43
CA ILE A 245 -1.64 -13.66 23.30
C ILE A 245 -0.76 -12.59 22.66
N GLY A 246 0.51 -12.55 23.05
CA GLY A 246 1.53 -11.71 22.44
C GLY A 246 2.44 -12.50 21.49
N PRO A 247 3.30 -11.81 20.75
CA PRO A 247 4.17 -12.43 19.73
C PRO A 247 5.23 -13.34 20.33
N LEU A 248 5.62 -13.16 21.60
CA LEU A 248 6.63 -14.01 22.23
C LEU A 248 6.01 -15.32 22.76
N MET A 249 4.73 -15.29 23.15
CA MET A 249 3.98 -16.49 23.53
C MET A 249 3.70 -17.40 22.34
N GLN A 250 3.40 -16.83 21.16
CA GLN A 250 2.85 -17.56 20.03
C GLN A 250 3.68 -18.76 19.52
N PRO A 251 5.02 -18.70 19.42
CA PRO A 251 5.83 -19.83 18.98
C PRO A 251 5.73 -21.06 19.89
N TRP A 252 5.28 -20.87 21.14
CA TRP A 252 5.17 -21.91 22.16
C TRP A 252 3.73 -22.35 22.42
N ALA A 253 2.77 -21.87 21.63
CA ALA A 253 1.35 -22.18 21.77
C ALA A 253 0.84 -22.95 20.54
N ALA A 254 0.16 -24.08 20.76
CA ALA A 254 -0.50 -24.83 19.71
C ALA A 254 -1.89 -24.21 19.42
N ILE A 255 -2.00 -23.50 18.30
CA ILE A 255 -3.21 -22.76 17.90
C ILE A 255 -3.76 -23.33 16.59
N ALA A 256 -4.98 -23.88 16.63
CA ALA A 256 -5.68 -24.35 15.44
C ALA A 256 -6.21 -23.18 14.60
N CYS A 257 -6.06 -23.27 13.28
CA CYS A 257 -6.58 -22.25 12.36
C CYS A 257 -8.10 -22.33 12.20
N ARG A 258 -8.66 -23.54 12.23
CA ARG A 258 -10.10 -23.79 12.17
C ARG A 258 -10.56 -24.74 13.28
N PRO A 259 -11.82 -24.63 13.73
CA PRO A 259 -12.40 -25.60 14.66
C PRO A 259 -12.45 -27.04 14.10
N SER A 260 -12.55 -27.20 12.78
CA SER A 260 -12.48 -28.49 12.09
C SER A 260 -11.14 -29.19 12.31
N ASP A 261 -10.05 -28.42 12.34
CA ASP A 261 -8.68 -28.94 12.47
C ASP A 261 -8.45 -29.58 13.84
N VAL A 262 -9.08 -29.02 14.90
CA VAL A 262 -9.06 -29.59 16.25
C VAL A 262 -9.69 -30.97 16.25
N LYS A 263 -10.91 -31.10 15.71
CA LYS A 263 -11.62 -32.39 15.64
C LYS A 263 -10.84 -33.44 14.86
N ARG A 264 -10.21 -33.02 13.74
CA ARG A 264 -9.38 -33.89 12.90
C ARG A 264 -8.13 -34.36 13.65
N SER A 265 -7.42 -33.45 14.32
CA SER A 265 -6.22 -33.79 15.08
C SER A 265 -6.53 -34.68 16.27
N ASP A 266 -7.63 -34.44 16.99
CA ASP A 266 -8.07 -35.29 18.10
C ASP A 266 -8.41 -36.72 17.62
N ARG A 267 -9.04 -36.85 16.44
CA ARG A 267 -9.29 -38.15 15.80
C ARG A 267 -7.97 -38.86 15.48
N LEU A 268 -7.00 -38.16 14.90
CA LEU A 268 -5.68 -38.71 14.59
C LEU A 268 -4.92 -39.11 15.85
N LEU A 269 -4.92 -38.29 16.91
CA LEU A 269 -4.31 -38.61 18.20
C LEU A 269 -4.90 -39.89 18.81
N ARG A 270 -6.21 -40.09 18.71
CA ARG A 270 -6.87 -41.33 19.18
C ARG A 270 -6.46 -42.55 18.36
N LEU A 271 -6.32 -42.40 17.04
CA LEU A 271 -5.94 -43.49 16.14
C LEU A 271 -4.45 -43.86 16.27
N HIS A 272 -3.57 -42.86 16.38
CA HIS A 272 -2.12 -43.05 16.50
C HIS A 272 -1.64 -43.26 17.94
N GLY A 273 -2.46 -42.92 18.95
CA GLY A 273 -2.12 -43.05 20.37
C GLY A 273 -1.56 -44.42 20.78
N PRO A 274 -2.22 -45.54 20.40
CA PRO A 274 -1.71 -46.88 20.68
C PRO A 274 -0.33 -47.14 20.04
N VAL A 275 -0.17 -46.77 18.77
CA VAL A 275 1.07 -46.96 17.99
C VAL A 275 2.23 -46.15 18.59
N VAL A 276 1.98 -44.89 18.96
CA VAL A 276 2.99 -44.03 19.60
C VAL A 276 3.34 -44.54 20.99
N SER A 277 2.36 -45.02 21.77
CA SER A 277 2.61 -45.59 23.10
C SER A 277 3.45 -46.88 23.04
N GLU A 278 3.23 -47.70 22.02
CA GLU A 278 3.98 -48.93 21.77
C GLU A 278 5.42 -48.61 21.34
N ILE A 279 5.60 -47.61 20.46
CA ILE A 279 6.91 -47.09 20.03
C ILE A 279 7.71 -46.50 21.19
N VAL A 280 7.09 -45.68 22.05
CA VAL A 280 7.75 -45.05 23.21
C VAL A 280 8.12 -46.10 24.27
N SER A 281 7.37 -47.19 24.36
CA SER A 281 7.71 -48.32 25.25
C SER A 281 8.81 -49.22 24.70
N SER A 282 9.02 -49.26 23.38
CA SER A 282 10.09 -50.00 22.74
C SER A 282 11.38 -49.16 22.69
N SER A 283 12.38 -49.54 23.48
CA SER A 283 13.70 -48.91 23.50
C SER A 283 14.52 -49.27 22.24
N VAL A 284 14.14 -48.76 21.06
CA VAL A 284 14.85 -49.01 19.80
C VAL A 284 15.26 -47.68 19.15
N SER A 285 16.41 -47.68 18.47
CA SER A 285 17.07 -46.49 17.92
C SER A 285 16.22 -45.70 16.92
N THR A 286 16.47 -44.40 16.89
CA THR A 286 15.75 -43.35 16.16
C THR A 286 15.75 -43.53 14.63
N ASP A 287 16.75 -44.22 14.06
CA ASP A 287 16.81 -44.54 12.62
C ASP A 287 15.83 -45.66 12.20
N SER A 288 15.37 -46.51 13.12
CA SER A 288 14.34 -47.53 12.83
C SER A 288 12.92 -46.97 12.80
N LEU A 289 12.75 -45.74 13.29
CA LEU A 289 11.45 -45.10 13.56
C LEU A 289 10.89 -44.43 12.29
N ALA A 290 11.76 -43.75 11.54
CA ALA A 290 11.44 -43.21 10.23
C ALA A 290 11.09 -44.32 9.23
N SER A 291 11.84 -45.43 9.25
CA SER A 291 11.60 -46.58 8.38
C SER A 291 10.33 -47.36 8.73
N ARG A 292 9.89 -47.40 10.00
CA ARG A 292 8.58 -47.98 10.37
C ARG A 292 7.39 -47.07 9.98
N PHE A 293 7.53 -45.75 10.11
CA PHE A 293 6.53 -44.80 9.58
C PHE A 293 6.44 -44.87 8.05
N GLN A 294 7.57 -45.12 7.37
CA GLN A 294 7.62 -45.34 5.92
C GLN A 294 7.05 -46.72 5.52
N ALA A 295 7.35 -47.79 6.27
CA ALA A 295 6.83 -49.13 5.98
C ALA A 295 5.29 -49.19 6.07
N LEU A 296 4.69 -48.48 7.04
CA LEU A 296 3.23 -48.32 7.15
C LEU A 296 2.61 -47.53 5.99
N SER A 297 3.42 -46.84 5.18
CA SER A 297 2.97 -46.06 4.02
C SER A 297 3.25 -46.71 2.66
N VAL A 298 4.06 -47.79 2.62
CA VAL A 298 4.55 -48.39 1.35
C VAL A 298 3.80 -49.68 0.97
N ASP A 299 3.16 -50.38 1.90
CA ASP A 299 2.42 -51.62 1.61
C ASP A 299 1.12 -51.41 0.80
N SER A 300 0.76 -50.17 0.44
CA SER A 300 -0.37 -49.90 -0.46
C SER A 300 0.01 -49.82 -1.94
N ALA A 301 1.29 -50.03 -2.31
CA ALA A 301 1.78 -49.78 -3.67
C ALA A 301 2.24 -51.02 -4.47
N SER A 302 2.27 -52.23 -3.90
CA SER A 302 2.93 -53.38 -4.55
C SER A 302 2.13 -54.69 -4.62
N GLN A 303 0.85 -54.74 -4.26
CA GLN A 303 0.05 -55.98 -4.33
C GLN A 303 -1.33 -55.82 -4.98
N GLU A 304 -1.39 -55.22 -6.16
CA GLU A 304 -2.48 -55.50 -7.11
C GLU A 304 -1.89 -55.82 -8.48
N ARG A 305 -1.34 -57.02 -8.58
CA ARG A 305 -1.32 -57.86 -9.78
C ARG A 305 -0.84 -59.25 -9.37
N ASP A 306 -1.76 -60.20 -9.48
CA ASP A 306 -1.58 -61.65 -9.61
C ASP A 306 -2.13 -62.53 -8.47
N SER A 307 -2.97 -63.47 -8.93
CA SER A 307 -3.29 -64.81 -8.41
C SER A 307 -4.50 -65.02 -7.47
N GLU A 308 -5.41 -65.86 -8.00
CA GLU A 308 -6.49 -66.60 -7.38
C GLU A 308 -5.98 -67.74 -6.46
N GLU A 309 -6.88 -68.17 -5.56
CA GLU A 309 -6.96 -69.47 -4.86
C GLU A 309 -5.79 -69.97 -3.98
N THR A 310 -6.02 -70.04 -2.65
CA THR A 310 -6.15 -71.28 -1.83
C THR A 310 -5.94 -71.03 -0.32
N GLY A 311 -6.76 -71.68 0.51
CA GLY A 311 -6.37 -72.41 1.74
C GLY A 311 -5.84 -71.69 3.00
N GLU A 312 -6.74 -71.56 3.99
CA GLU A 312 -6.57 -71.81 5.45
C GLU A 312 -5.47 -71.16 6.35
N THR A 313 -6.00 -70.53 7.40
CA THR A 313 -5.52 -70.37 8.80
C THR A 313 -4.34 -69.43 9.12
N GLY A 314 -4.64 -68.37 9.90
CA GLY A 314 -3.66 -67.54 10.60
C GLY A 314 -4.22 -66.20 11.08
N GLU A 315 -4.44 -66.09 12.39
CA GLU A 315 -4.69 -64.90 13.24
C GLU A 315 -5.14 -63.56 12.61
N SER A 316 -6.29 -63.07 13.09
CA SER A 316 -6.86 -61.76 12.77
C SER A 316 -5.97 -60.60 13.24
N GLY A 317 -5.03 -60.17 12.41
CA GLY A 317 -4.37 -58.86 12.52
C GLY A 317 -5.40 -57.75 12.27
N LYS A 318 -5.63 -56.90 13.27
CA LYS A 318 -6.51 -55.73 13.17
C LYS A 318 -6.01 -54.80 12.07
N ARG A 319 -6.71 -54.77 10.93
CA ARG A 319 -6.50 -53.85 9.81
C ARG A 319 -6.86 -52.44 10.28
N PHE A 320 -5.85 -51.58 10.50
CA PHE A 320 -6.06 -50.18 10.81
C PHE A 320 -6.21 -49.38 9.51
N PRO A 321 -7.32 -48.65 9.28
CA PRO A 321 -7.48 -47.85 8.08
C PRO A 321 -6.67 -46.56 8.25
N LEU A 322 -5.45 -46.54 7.70
CA LEU A 322 -4.85 -45.30 7.24
C LEU A 322 -5.62 -44.90 5.98
N ILE A 323 -6.24 -43.73 6.00
CA ILE A 323 -6.98 -43.18 4.85
C ILE A 323 -6.03 -43.20 3.65
N ALA A 324 -6.35 -44.01 2.65
CA ALA A 324 -5.56 -44.15 1.45
C ALA A 324 -5.50 -42.79 0.73
N ALA A 325 -4.33 -42.46 0.18
CA ALA A 325 -4.08 -41.23 -0.56
C ALA A 325 -5.04 -41.02 -1.76
N ASN A 326 -5.78 -42.04 -2.17
CA ASN A 326 -6.74 -41.98 -3.27
C ASN A 326 -8.14 -41.47 -2.86
N GLU A 327 -8.47 -41.43 -1.56
CA GLU A 327 -9.76 -40.90 -1.07
C GLU A 327 -9.67 -39.43 -0.63
N ALA A 328 -8.47 -38.85 -0.61
CA ALA A 328 -8.23 -37.47 -0.23
C ALA A 328 -8.40 -36.56 -1.45
N SER A 329 -9.59 -35.97 -1.63
CA SER A 329 -9.80 -34.86 -2.55
C SER A 329 -8.76 -33.75 -2.29
N GLY A 330 -8.34 -33.03 -3.34
CA GLY A 330 -7.07 -32.30 -3.47
C GLY A 330 -6.67 -31.24 -2.42
N THR A 331 -7.43 -31.06 -1.34
CA THR A 331 -7.02 -30.35 -0.12
C THR A 331 -6.44 -31.27 0.96
N ASP A 332 -6.86 -32.53 1.04
CA ASP A 332 -6.47 -33.44 2.12
C ASP A 332 -5.07 -34.04 1.98
N ALA A 333 -4.56 -34.14 0.74
CA ALA A 333 -3.20 -34.60 0.45
C ALA A 333 -2.11 -33.62 0.95
N LEU A 334 -2.43 -32.33 1.10
CA LEU A 334 -1.49 -31.31 1.61
C LEU A 334 -1.33 -31.33 3.14
N PHE A 335 -2.28 -31.92 3.86
CA PHE A 335 -2.28 -31.96 5.34
C PHE A 335 -1.86 -33.33 5.92
N SER A 336 -1.70 -34.37 5.10
CA SER A 336 -1.40 -35.73 5.57
C SER A 336 0.03 -35.93 6.12
N PHE A 337 0.87 -34.88 6.12
CA PHE A 337 2.27 -34.94 6.56
C PHE A 337 2.52 -34.39 7.98
N SER A 338 1.49 -33.90 8.68
CA SER A 338 1.67 -33.30 10.00
C SER A 338 1.50 -34.35 11.10
N ALA A 339 2.50 -34.51 11.96
CA ALA A 339 2.35 -35.27 13.20
C ALA A 339 1.13 -34.74 13.98
N PRO A 340 0.31 -35.60 14.59
CA PRO A 340 -0.89 -35.16 15.28
C PRO A 340 -0.52 -34.27 16.48
N VAL A 341 -1.07 -33.04 16.51
CA VAL A 341 -0.78 -32.03 17.54
C VAL A 341 -2.01 -31.84 18.43
N LYS A 342 -1.82 -31.85 19.76
CA LYS A 342 -2.86 -31.44 20.69
C LYS A 342 -2.93 -29.91 20.71
N TYR A 343 -4.03 -29.36 20.21
CA TYR A 343 -4.24 -27.91 20.20
C TYR A 343 -4.73 -27.42 21.56
N GLU A 344 -4.20 -26.28 22.02
CA GLU A 344 -4.66 -25.58 23.24
C GLU A 344 -5.68 -24.49 22.89
N TYR A 345 -5.46 -23.82 21.76
CA TYR A 345 -6.25 -22.68 21.30
C TYR A 345 -6.78 -22.91 19.89
N VAL A 346 -7.79 -22.12 19.53
CA VAL A 346 -8.31 -21.99 18.16
C VAL A 346 -8.48 -20.52 17.80
N GLU A 347 -8.21 -20.18 16.54
CA GLU A 347 -8.45 -18.85 16.01
C GLU A 347 -9.94 -18.48 16.08
N LEU A 348 -10.24 -17.20 16.36
CA LEU A 348 -11.63 -16.72 16.41
C LEU A 348 -12.33 -16.76 15.05
N LYS A 349 -11.57 -16.50 13.98
CA LYS A 349 -12.03 -16.47 12.60
C LYS A 349 -10.89 -16.85 11.68
N SER A 350 -11.16 -17.62 10.64
CA SER A 350 -10.14 -18.04 9.67
C SER A 350 -9.51 -16.87 8.90
N SER A 351 -10.20 -15.71 8.78
CA SER A 351 -9.64 -14.48 8.20
C SER A 351 -8.98 -13.53 9.21
N ALA A 352 -8.87 -13.90 10.50
CA ALA A 352 -8.34 -13.02 11.55
C ALA A 352 -6.92 -12.52 11.28
N PHE A 353 -6.11 -13.31 10.56
CA PHE A 353 -4.74 -12.95 10.18
C PHE A 353 -4.64 -11.91 9.04
N LEU A 354 -5.75 -11.54 8.42
CA LEU A 354 -5.80 -10.52 7.39
C LEU A 354 -5.94 -9.11 8.01
N SER A 355 -5.40 -8.11 7.32
CA SER A 355 -5.69 -6.70 7.64
C SER A 355 -7.07 -6.31 7.13
N ILE A 356 -7.57 -5.16 7.59
CA ILE A 356 -8.84 -4.59 7.14
C ILE A 356 -8.92 -4.48 5.61
N ALA A 357 -7.86 -4.08 4.90
CA ALA A 357 -7.90 -3.95 3.44
C ALA A 357 -7.86 -5.32 2.73
N ALA A 358 -7.08 -6.27 3.28
CA ALA A 358 -6.91 -7.59 2.69
C ALA A 358 -8.14 -8.49 2.88
N SER A 359 -8.93 -8.28 3.94
CA SER A 359 -10.16 -9.02 4.20
C SER A 359 -11.34 -8.61 3.32
N LEU A 360 -11.24 -7.49 2.58
CA LEU A 360 -12.29 -7.04 1.64
C LEU A 360 -12.16 -7.69 0.25
N THR A 361 -11.04 -8.36 -0.02
CA THR A 361 -10.82 -9.10 -1.27
C THR A 361 -11.67 -10.37 -1.26
N PRO A 362 -12.67 -10.50 -2.14
CA PRO A 362 -13.53 -11.68 -2.19
C PRO A 362 -12.72 -12.91 -2.62
N TYR A 363 -12.99 -14.07 -2.00
CA TYR A 363 -12.38 -15.35 -2.37
C TYR A 363 -10.85 -15.31 -2.51
N SER A 364 -10.17 -14.54 -1.65
CA SER A 364 -8.73 -14.25 -1.80
C SER A 364 -7.82 -15.48 -1.79
N HIS A 365 -8.25 -16.58 -1.16
CA HIS A 365 -7.59 -17.88 -1.13
C HIS A 365 -7.52 -18.60 -2.49
N HIS A 366 -8.37 -18.24 -3.46
CA HIS A 366 -8.32 -18.75 -4.83
C HIS A 366 -7.44 -17.90 -5.76
N ASN A 367 -6.91 -16.78 -5.29
CA ASN A 367 -6.00 -15.95 -6.08
C ASN A 367 -4.55 -16.27 -5.71
N GLN A 368 -3.65 -16.12 -6.67
CA GLN A 368 -2.22 -16.11 -6.39
C GLN A 368 -1.86 -14.95 -5.42
N SER A 369 -0.99 -15.22 -4.44
CA SER A 369 -0.63 -14.25 -3.37
C SER A 369 -0.25 -12.83 -3.87
N PRO A 370 0.58 -12.64 -4.92
CA PRO A 370 0.93 -11.30 -5.40
C PRO A 370 -0.29 -10.46 -5.82
N ARG A 371 -1.35 -11.10 -6.32
CA ARG A 371 -2.58 -10.41 -6.75
C ARG A 371 -3.34 -9.81 -5.58
N ASN A 372 -3.37 -10.51 -4.45
CA ASN A 372 -3.97 -10.01 -3.22
C ASN A 372 -3.16 -8.82 -2.66
N ILE A 373 -1.83 -8.85 -2.78
CA ILE A 373 -0.95 -7.73 -2.41
C ILE A 373 -1.26 -6.50 -3.28
N TYR A 374 -1.31 -6.68 -4.61
CA TYR A 374 -1.66 -5.61 -5.54
C TYR A 374 -3.06 -5.07 -5.29
N GLN A 375 -4.02 -5.93 -4.96
CA GLN A 375 -5.37 -5.48 -4.63
C GLN A 375 -5.38 -4.51 -3.45
N CYS A 376 -4.63 -4.81 -2.37
CA CYS A 376 -4.53 -3.90 -1.22
C CYS A 376 -4.00 -2.52 -1.64
N GLN A 377 -3.08 -2.47 -2.60
CA GLN A 377 -2.55 -1.21 -3.12
C GLN A 377 -3.55 -0.49 -4.03
N MET A 378 -4.24 -1.21 -4.92
CA MET A 378 -5.24 -0.64 -5.82
C MET A 378 -6.44 -0.08 -5.05
N LEU A 379 -6.89 -0.79 -4.00
CA LEU A 379 -7.93 -0.32 -3.09
C LEU A 379 -7.56 0.99 -2.39
N LYS A 380 -6.27 1.23 -2.11
CA LYS A 380 -5.78 2.52 -1.55
C LYS A 380 -5.63 3.63 -2.59
N GLN A 381 -5.88 3.34 -3.87
CA GLN A 381 -5.75 4.26 -4.99
C GLN A 381 -7.06 4.48 -5.77
N THR A 382 -8.12 3.71 -5.47
CA THR A 382 -9.44 3.88 -6.11
C THR A 382 -10.11 5.19 -5.66
N MET A 383 -10.79 5.84 -6.60
CA MET A 383 -11.75 6.89 -6.32
C MET A 383 -13.04 6.23 -5.80
N GLY A 384 -13.36 6.47 -4.54
CA GLY A 384 -14.60 6.01 -3.92
C GLY A 384 -15.35 7.17 -3.28
N THR A 385 -15.93 6.93 -2.10
CA THR A 385 -16.49 7.98 -1.26
C THR A 385 -15.48 8.33 -0.15
N PRO A 386 -14.87 9.53 -0.17
CA PRO A 386 -13.87 9.89 0.85
C PRO A 386 -14.51 10.35 2.17
N PHE A 387 -15.65 11.03 2.12
CA PHE A 387 -16.43 11.52 3.26
C PHE A 387 -17.80 12.03 2.77
N HIS A 388 -18.79 12.04 3.67
CA HIS A 388 -20.12 12.62 3.40
C HIS A 388 -20.19 14.13 3.69
N SER A 389 -19.36 14.63 4.61
CA SER A 389 -19.33 16.04 5.05
C SER A 389 -18.59 16.97 4.09
N ILE A 390 -18.87 16.85 2.79
CA ILE A 390 -18.19 17.59 1.72
C ILE A 390 -18.28 19.11 1.90
N PRO A 391 -19.45 19.71 2.22
CA PRO A 391 -19.56 21.16 2.36
C PRO A 391 -18.66 21.77 3.42
N PHE A 392 -18.32 21.01 4.48
CA PHE A 392 -17.56 21.49 5.63
C PHE A 392 -16.04 21.25 5.52
N ARG A 393 -15.58 20.56 4.47
CA ARG A 393 -14.17 20.20 4.30
C ARG A 393 -13.51 21.01 3.19
N HIS A 394 -12.26 21.40 3.47
CA HIS A 394 -11.37 22.11 2.54
C HIS A 394 -10.06 21.34 2.36
N ASP A 395 -10.15 20.08 1.94
CA ASP A 395 -8.97 19.28 1.61
C ASP A 395 -8.34 19.77 0.30
N ASN A 396 -7.01 19.65 0.17
CA ASN A 396 -6.27 20.10 -1.03
C ASN A 396 -6.81 19.44 -2.31
N LYS A 397 -7.03 18.12 -2.25
CA LYS A 397 -7.65 17.33 -3.30
C LYS A 397 -8.47 16.20 -2.69
N ALA A 398 -9.72 16.04 -3.13
CA ALA A 398 -10.54 14.87 -2.80
C ALA A 398 -11.11 14.27 -4.09
N TYR A 399 -11.11 12.94 -4.19
CA TYR A 399 -11.62 12.20 -5.34
C TYR A 399 -12.92 11.52 -4.92
N ARG A 400 -13.99 11.76 -5.66
CA ARG A 400 -15.31 11.19 -5.38
C ARG A 400 -15.88 10.53 -6.63
N LEU A 401 -16.43 9.32 -6.46
CA LEU A 401 -17.27 8.70 -7.48
C LEU A 401 -18.72 9.24 -7.35
N ILE A 402 -19.38 9.50 -8.48
CA ILE A 402 -20.73 10.12 -8.47
C ILE A 402 -21.81 9.08 -8.17
N THR A 403 -21.75 7.92 -8.81
CA THR A 403 -22.73 6.82 -8.67
C THR A 403 -22.08 5.55 -8.14
N PRO A 404 -21.50 5.56 -6.93
CA PRO A 404 -20.91 4.36 -6.35
C PRO A 404 -22.01 3.38 -5.94
N GLN A 405 -21.75 2.08 -6.08
CA GLN A 405 -22.68 1.02 -5.72
C GLN A 405 -22.11 0.15 -4.61
N ARG A 406 -22.99 -0.49 -3.83
CA ARG A 406 -22.60 -1.56 -2.90
C ARG A 406 -22.22 -2.80 -3.70
N PRO A 407 -21.13 -3.51 -3.35
CA PRO A 407 -20.76 -4.75 -4.02
C PRO A 407 -21.80 -5.85 -3.72
N LEU A 408 -22.30 -6.53 -4.76
CA LEU A 408 -23.22 -7.66 -4.60
C LEU A 408 -22.56 -8.84 -3.87
N VAL A 409 -21.29 -9.07 -4.19
CA VAL A 409 -20.44 -10.09 -3.58
C VAL A 409 -19.56 -9.41 -2.53
N ARG A 410 -19.76 -9.70 -1.25
CA ARG A 410 -19.07 -8.96 -0.17
C ARG A 410 -18.73 -9.87 1.00
N THR A 411 -17.58 -9.63 1.61
CA THR A 411 -17.17 -10.41 2.79
C THR A 411 -17.99 -10.00 4.01
N GLU A 412 -18.07 -10.88 5.00
CA GLU A 412 -18.67 -10.57 6.30
C GLU A 412 -17.96 -9.37 6.96
N ASP A 413 -16.64 -9.28 6.81
CA ASP A 413 -15.82 -8.18 7.34
C ASP A 413 -16.20 -6.83 6.69
N TYR A 414 -16.60 -6.82 5.41
CA TYR A 414 -17.10 -5.61 4.74
C TYR A 414 -18.36 -5.05 5.43
N ARG A 415 -19.27 -5.95 5.85
CA ARG A 415 -20.48 -5.59 6.60
C ARG A 415 -20.16 -5.18 8.03
N ARG A 416 -19.30 -5.94 8.71
CA ARG A 416 -18.89 -5.65 10.10
C ARG A 416 -18.26 -4.26 10.28
N PHE A 417 -17.56 -3.77 9.27
CA PHE A 417 -16.95 -2.44 9.27
C PHE A 417 -17.84 -1.33 8.69
N ASP A 418 -19.10 -1.63 8.35
CA ASP A 418 -20.06 -0.69 7.74
C ASP A 418 -19.51 0.04 6.49
N PHE A 419 -18.77 -0.68 5.63
CA PHE A 419 -18.26 -0.09 4.38
C PHE A 419 -19.34 0.12 3.31
N ASP A 420 -20.58 -0.31 3.58
CA ASP A 420 -21.75 -0.07 2.73
C ASP A 420 -22.06 1.42 2.51
N ASP A 421 -21.65 2.29 3.45
CA ASP A 421 -21.78 3.74 3.35
C ASP A 421 -20.61 4.38 2.57
N TYR A 422 -19.50 3.66 2.43
CA TYR A 422 -18.30 4.11 1.72
C TYR A 422 -17.96 3.22 0.52
N PRO A 423 -18.88 3.04 -0.46
CA PRO A 423 -18.61 2.25 -1.66
C PRO A 423 -17.46 2.85 -2.49
N SER A 424 -16.70 1.98 -3.14
CA SER A 424 -15.44 2.31 -3.81
C SER A 424 -15.42 2.00 -5.31
N GLY A 425 -16.57 1.62 -5.86
CA GLY A 425 -16.71 1.09 -7.22
C GLY A 425 -18.16 0.93 -7.67
N VAL A 426 -18.34 0.20 -8.76
CA VAL A 426 -19.62 -0.06 -9.44
C VAL A 426 -19.66 -1.55 -9.81
N ASN A 427 -20.83 -2.19 -9.71
CA ASN A 427 -21.01 -3.54 -10.25
C ASN A 427 -21.16 -3.41 -11.77
N ALA A 428 -20.29 -4.06 -12.54
CA ALA A 428 -20.28 -4.01 -13.99
C ALA A 428 -20.54 -5.40 -14.58
N VAL A 429 -21.29 -5.46 -15.68
CA VAL A 429 -21.44 -6.69 -16.46
C VAL A 429 -20.15 -6.89 -17.26
N VAL A 430 -19.45 -8.00 -17.00
CA VAL A 430 -18.19 -8.33 -17.64
C VAL A 430 -18.37 -9.55 -18.53
N ALA A 431 -17.93 -9.44 -19.78
CA ALA A 431 -17.81 -10.57 -20.68
C ALA A 431 -16.33 -10.91 -20.90
N VAL A 432 -15.98 -12.18 -20.68
CA VAL A 432 -14.60 -12.67 -20.87
C VAL A 432 -14.47 -13.26 -22.27
N MET A 433 -13.97 -12.46 -23.21
CA MET A 433 -13.83 -12.86 -24.61
C MET A 433 -12.76 -12.01 -25.33
N CYS A 434 -12.24 -12.54 -26.44
CA CYS A 434 -11.48 -11.76 -27.41
C CYS A 434 -12.44 -11.29 -28.50
N TYR A 435 -12.75 -9.99 -28.55
CA TYR A 435 -13.70 -9.45 -29.54
C TYR A 435 -13.08 -8.36 -30.42
N THR A 436 -12.56 -7.32 -29.81
CA THR A 436 -12.19 -6.08 -30.52
C THR A 436 -10.74 -6.06 -31.02
N GLY A 437 -9.87 -6.91 -30.46
CA GLY A 437 -8.41 -6.86 -30.67
C GLY A 437 -7.71 -5.72 -29.93
N PHE A 438 -8.46 -4.76 -29.38
CA PHE A 438 -7.93 -3.65 -28.57
C PHE A 438 -7.87 -3.97 -27.07
N ASP A 439 -8.20 -5.20 -26.68
CA ASP A 439 -8.22 -5.72 -25.30
C ASP A 439 -6.98 -6.55 -24.94
N MET A 440 -5.96 -6.56 -25.80
CA MET A 440 -4.67 -7.23 -25.54
C MET A 440 -3.82 -6.46 -24.52
N GLU A 441 -2.91 -7.17 -23.83
CA GLU A 441 -1.90 -6.56 -22.94
C GLU A 441 -2.46 -5.60 -21.88
N ASP A 442 -3.17 -6.14 -20.88
CA ASP A 442 -3.80 -5.38 -19.78
C ASP A 442 -4.76 -4.26 -20.23
N ALA A 443 -5.18 -4.25 -21.49
CA ALA A 443 -6.23 -3.38 -21.96
C ALA A 443 -7.61 -3.93 -21.59
N MET A 444 -8.56 -3.02 -21.43
CA MET A 444 -9.97 -3.36 -21.33
C MET A 444 -10.81 -2.40 -22.17
N ILE A 445 -11.93 -2.91 -22.64
CA ILE A 445 -12.91 -2.15 -23.40
C ILE A 445 -14.06 -1.78 -22.47
N LEU A 446 -14.52 -0.53 -22.57
CA LEU A 446 -15.71 -0.06 -21.86
C LEU A 446 -16.78 0.31 -22.89
N ASN A 447 -18.01 -0.12 -22.64
CA ASN A 447 -19.18 0.26 -23.42
C ASN A 447 -19.40 1.78 -23.32
N LYS A 448 -19.37 2.44 -24.48
CA LYS A 448 -19.57 3.89 -24.60
C LYS A 448 -20.93 4.32 -24.08
N GLY A 449 -21.99 3.58 -24.38
CA GLY A 449 -23.35 3.88 -23.91
C GLY A 449 -23.46 3.79 -22.39
N SER A 450 -22.81 2.81 -21.75
CA SER A 450 -22.77 2.72 -20.28
C SER A 450 -22.00 3.88 -19.65
N MET A 451 -20.88 4.30 -20.25
CA MET A 451 -20.15 5.48 -19.83
C MET A 451 -21.00 6.75 -19.95
N GLU A 452 -21.67 6.99 -21.07
CA GLU A 452 -22.52 8.17 -21.31
C GLU A 452 -23.71 8.24 -20.35
N ARG A 453 -24.25 7.09 -19.93
CA ARG A 453 -25.27 6.97 -18.87
C ARG A 453 -24.76 7.30 -17.46
N GLY A 454 -23.45 7.52 -17.29
CA GLY A 454 -22.85 7.95 -16.03
C GLY A 454 -21.97 6.88 -15.35
N ALA A 455 -21.76 5.71 -15.95
CA ALA A 455 -20.89 4.69 -15.36
C ALA A 455 -19.49 5.25 -15.08
N PHE A 456 -18.97 4.94 -13.89
CA PHE A 456 -17.65 5.36 -13.42
C PHE A 456 -17.36 6.87 -13.43
N HIS A 457 -18.37 7.73 -13.54
CA HIS A 457 -18.17 9.17 -13.47
C HIS A 457 -17.67 9.61 -12.09
N GLY A 458 -16.70 10.51 -12.08
CA GLY A 458 -16.11 11.03 -10.84
C GLY A 458 -15.98 12.53 -10.85
N CYS A 459 -15.78 13.10 -9.66
CA CYS A 459 -15.43 14.49 -9.46
C CYS A 459 -14.19 14.62 -8.58
N VAL A 460 -13.40 15.64 -8.86
CA VAL A 460 -12.21 16.00 -8.08
C VAL A 460 -12.46 17.36 -7.47
N TYR A 461 -12.57 17.40 -6.15
CA TYR A 461 -12.63 18.66 -5.41
C TYR A 461 -11.20 19.15 -5.18
N LYS A 462 -10.94 20.42 -5.45
CA LYS A 462 -9.65 21.09 -5.23
C LYS A 462 -9.91 22.35 -4.43
N SER A 463 -9.26 22.49 -3.28
CA SER A 463 -9.35 23.73 -2.50
C SER A 463 -8.13 24.59 -2.77
N LYS A 464 -8.34 25.87 -3.07
CA LYS A 464 -7.30 26.90 -3.18
C LYS A 464 -7.45 27.87 -2.02
N VAL A 465 -6.50 27.83 -1.09
CA VAL A 465 -6.40 28.83 -0.03
C VAL A 465 -5.68 30.05 -0.60
N ILE A 466 -6.31 31.22 -0.45
CA ILE A 466 -5.82 32.49 -0.98
C ILE A 466 -5.62 33.44 0.20
N ASP A 467 -4.43 34.00 0.27
CA ASP A 467 -4.10 35.11 1.14
C ASP A 467 -4.23 36.41 0.34
N ALA A 468 -4.94 37.40 0.89
CA ALA A 468 -5.11 38.69 0.24
C ALA A 468 -3.76 39.43 0.14
N ALA A 469 -2.96 39.41 1.21
CA ALA A 469 -1.65 40.02 1.22
C ALA A 469 -0.59 39.06 0.62
N PRO A 470 0.38 39.58 -0.17
CA PRO A 470 1.51 38.76 -0.64
C PRO A 470 2.39 38.35 0.55
N ALA A 471 3.04 37.19 0.44
CA ALA A 471 3.87 36.64 1.54
C ALA A 471 5.03 37.57 1.98
N SER A 472 5.49 38.47 1.09
CA SER A 472 6.52 39.47 1.36
C SER A 472 6.01 40.70 2.11
N ALA A 473 4.70 40.87 2.29
CA ALA A 473 4.13 42.04 2.97
C ALA A 473 4.46 42.02 4.47
N ARG A 474 4.82 43.20 5.01
CA ARG A 474 4.95 43.43 6.46
C ARG A 474 3.55 43.41 7.11
N ALA A 475 3.46 43.00 8.38
CA ALA A 475 2.19 42.79 9.07
C ALA A 475 1.26 44.02 9.08
N GLY A 476 1.81 45.23 9.23
CA GLY A 476 1.03 46.48 9.16
C GLY A 476 0.44 46.77 7.78
N ALA A 477 1.21 46.52 6.70
CA ALA A 477 0.77 46.72 5.32
C ALA A 477 -0.20 45.63 4.84
N ALA A 478 -0.14 44.43 5.43
CA ALA A 478 -1.05 43.32 5.10
C ALA A 478 -2.52 43.63 5.42
N SER A 479 -2.77 44.57 6.34
CA SER A 479 -4.11 45.04 6.69
C SER A 479 -4.83 45.80 5.55
N GLN A 480 -4.06 46.37 4.62
CA GLN A 480 -4.56 47.18 3.51
C GLN A 480 -5.06 46.34 2.34
N TYR A 481 -4.81 45.03 2.35
CA TYR A 481 -5.23 44.10 1.30
C TYR A 481 -6.55 43.43 1.69
N THR A 482 -7.58 43.67 0.88
CA THR A 482 -8.93 43.11 1.08
C THR A 482 -9.45 42.50 -0.21
N PHE A 483 -10.33 41.50 -0.12
CA PHE A 483 -10.98 40.94 -1.30
C PHE A 483 -12.10 41.88 -1.75
N GLY A 484 -12.18 42.16 -3.05
CA GLY A 484 -13.21 43.04 -3.57
C GLY A 484 -13.13 43.26 -5.08
N ASN A 485 -14.28 43.48 -5.68
CA ASN A 485 -14.41 43.69 -7.13
C ASN A 485 -15.18 44.96 -7.51
N VAL A 486 -15.74 45.68 -6.55
CA VAL A 486 -16.53 46.90 -6.81
C VAL A 486 -15.67 48.15 -6.73
N ASN A 487 -15.94 49.11 -7.61
CA ASN A 487 -15.46 50.49 -7.50
C ASN A 487 -16.29 51.24 -6.44
N GLU A 488 -15.87 52.46 -6.10
CA GLU A 488 -16.61 53.38 -5.22
C GLU A 488 -18.06 53.64 -5.70
N PHE A 489 -18.31 53.55 -7.01
CA PHE A 489 -19.64 53.69 -7.63
C PHE A 489 -20.43 52.37 -7.74
N GLY A 490 -20.00 51.30 -7.07
CA GLY A 490 -20.70 49.99 -7.08
C GLY A 490 -20.59 49.20 -8.40
N ARG A 491 -19.88 49.71 -9.42
CA ARG A 491 -19.63 48.99 -10.67
C ARG A 491 -18.58 47.90 -10.46
N LYS A 492 -18.81 46.71 -11.01
CA LYS A 492 -17.86 45.58 -10.98
C LYS A 492 -16.68 45.86 -11.93
N HIS A 493 -15.45 45.70 -11.45
CA HIS A 493 -14.25 45.76 -12.29
C HIS A 493 -14.16 44.58 -13.26
N ILE A 494 -14.47 43.37 -12.78
CA ILE A 494 -14.50 42.15 -13.56
C ILE A 494 -15.92 41.59 -13.54
N ALA A 495 -16.57 41.49 -14.70
CA ALA A 495 -17.96 41.06 -14.79
C ALA A 495 -18.21 39.64 -14.24
N THR A 496 -17.22 38.74 -14.34
CA THR A 496 -17.33 37.34 -13.90
C THR A 496 -17.23 37.16 -12.38
N LEU A 497 -16.82 38.20 -11.64
CA LEU A 497 -16.68 38.16 -10.18
C LEU A 497 -17.83 38.92 -9.52
N ASP A 498 -18.21 38.50 -8.33
CA ASP A 498 -19.13 39.20 -7.44
C ASP A 498 -18.41 40.30 -6.66
N GLY A 499 -19.18 41.12 -5.94
CA GLY A 499 -18.65 42.31 -5.26
C GLY A 499 -17.58 41.99 -4.22
N ASP A 500 -17.63 40.77 -3.67
CA ASP A 500 -16.71 40.21 -2.70
C ASP A 500 -15.33 39.82 -3.27
N GLY A 501 -15.13 39.91 -4.59
CA GLY A 501 -13.88 39.55 -5.24
C GLY A 501 -13.78 38.09 -5.69
N PHE A 502 -14.85 37.30 -5.55
CA PHE A 502 -14.90 35.87 -5.96
C PHE A 502 -15.99 35.61 -7.01
N PRO A 503 -15.91 34.53 -7.80
CA PRO A 503 -16.97 34.15 -8.72
C PRO A 503 -18.16 33.54 -7.96
N ALA A 504 -19.37 33.70 -8.52
CA ALA A 504 -20.59 33.09 -8.00
C ALA A 504 -20.46 31.56 -7.84
N ILE A 505 -21.14 31.01 -6.84
CA ILE A 505 -21.19 29.56 -6.63
C ILE A 505 -21.86 28.90 -7.86
N GLY A 506 -21.23 27.86 -8.40
CA GLY A 506 -21.63 27.20 -9.64
C GLY A 506 -20.97 27.77 -10.91
N ALA A 507 -20.30 28.93 -10.83
CA ALA A 507 -19.65 29.52 -12.00
C ALA A 507 -18.56 28.61 -12.59
N LYS A 508 -18.51 28.58 -13.92
CA LYS A 508 -17.50 27.83 -14.69
C LYS A 508 -16.21 28.65 -14.79
N ILE A 509 -15.08 28.03 -14.46
CA ILE A 509 -13.74 28.63 -14.51
C ILE A 509 -12.87 27.81 -15.46
N GLU A 510 -12.22 28.50 -16.39
CA GLU A 510 -11.27 27.93 -17.34
C GLU A 510 -9.88 28.55 -17.16
N LYS A 511 -8.88 27.97 -17.83
CA LYS A 511 -7.49 28.45 -17.77
C LYS A 511 -7.43 29.90 -18.27
N GLY A 512 -6.89 30.79 -17.44
CA GLY A 512 -6.77 32.22 -17.73
C GLY A 512 -7.84 33.08 -17.04
N ASN A 513 -9.00 32.52 -16.69
CA ASN A 513 -10.05 33.27 -16.00
C ASN A 513 -9.58 33.69 -14.59
N THR A 514 -9.86 34.94 -14.22
CA THR A 514 -9.61 35.44 -12.87
C THR A 514 -10.61 34.83 -11.90
N TYR A 515 -10.11 34.19 -10.84
CA TYR A 515 -10.95 33.55 -9.81
C TYR A 515 -10.89 34.25 -8.45
N CYS A 516 -10.04 35.27 -8.31
CA CYS A 516 -9.97 36.10 -7.12
C CYS A 516 -9.33 37.45 -7.49
N ARG A 517 -9.92 38.53 -6.98
CA ARG A 517 -9.36 39.89 -7.06
C ARG A 517 -9.16 40.45 -5.65
N VAL A 518 -7.98 41.01 -5.42
CA VAL A 518 -7.61 41.69 -4.18
C VAL A 518 -7.45 43.18 -4.47
N GLN A 519 -8.05 44.03 -3.64
CA GLN A 519 -7.90 45.49 -3.64
C GLN A 519 -6.91 45.92 -2.55
N THR A 520 -6.18 47.01 -2.82
CA THR A 520 -5.28 47.64 -1.85
C THR A 520 -5.77 49.05 -1.53
N SER A 521 -5.94 49.38 -0.25
CA SER A 521 -6.45 50.69 0.22
C SER A 521 -5.42 51.84 0.17
N SER A 522 -4.35 51.73 -0.62
CA SER A 522 -3.30 52.76 -0.68
C SER A 522 -3.70 53.95 -1.55
N SER A 523 -3.83 55.12 -0.90
CA SER A 523 -4.18 56.42 -1.47
C SER A 523 -3.06 57.02 -2.34
N SER A 524 -2.87 56.57 -3.59
CA SER A 524 -2.18 57.38 -4.62
C SER A 524 -2.24 56.80 -6.04
N SER A 525 -2.89 57.55 -6.93
CA SER A 525 -2.71 57.65 -8.39
C SER A 525 -2.95 56.43 -9.30
N SER A 526 -3.84 56.67 -10.28
CA SER A 526 -4.16 55.95 -11.53
C SER A 526 -5.23 54.84 -11.47
N PHE A 527 -6.36 55.17 -12.09
CA PHE A 527 -7.70 54.54 -12.03
C PHE A 527 -7.82 53.17 -12.71
N ALA A 528 -6.72 52.54 -13.16
CA ALA A 528 -6.75 51.37 -14.04
C ALA A 528 -6.07 50.09 -13.51
N SER A 529 -5.31 50.12 -12.40
CA SER A 529 -4.44 48.97 -12.05
C SER A 529 -4.30 48.62 -10.55
N ASN A 530 -5.16 49.10 -9.66
CA ASN A 530 -4.98 48.91 -8.21
C ASN A 530 -5.48 47.57 -7.62
N GLY A 531 -5.59 46.51 -8.45
CA GLY A 531 -6.06 45.21 -7.97
C GLY A 531 -5.18 44.05 -8.42
N ILE A 532 -4.70 43.25 -7.47
CA ILE A 532 -3.98 42.00 -7.76
C ILE A 532 -5.01 40.97 -8.22
N GLN A 533 -4.79 40.42 -9.42
CA GLN A 533 -5.67 39.41 -10.01
C GLN A 533 -5.01 38.03 -9.95
N HIS A 534 -5.72 37.06 -9.39
CA HIS A 534 -5.31 35.67 -9.38
C HIS A 534 -6.02 34.92 -10.52
N ALA A 535 -5.26 34.63 -11.58
CA ALA A 535 -5.75 33.86 -12.73
C ALA A 535 -5.64 32.34 -12.50
N TYR A 536 -6.63 31.60 -12.99
CA TYR A 536 -6.67 30.15 -12.89
C TYR A 536 -5.65 29.52 -13.85
N LYS A 537 -4.65 28.84 -13.31
CA LYS A 537 -3.51 28.30 -14.09
C LYS A 537 -3.67 26.84 -14.51
N ASP A 538 -4.61 26.11 -13.91
CA ASP A 538 -4.76 24.69 -14.22
C ASP A 538 -5.50 24.55 -15.57
N GLY A 539 -5.13 23.53 -16.36
CA GLY A 539 -5.70 23.32 -17.69
C GLY A 539 -7.07 22.64 -17.71
N GLU A 540 -7.64 22.33 -16.54
CA GLU A 540 -8.92 21.63 -16.44
C GLU A 540 -10.03 22.61 -16.09
N THR A 541 -11.17 22.52 -16.77
CA THR A 541 -12.37 23.25 -16.39
C THR A 541 -12.81 22.87 -14.98
N ALA A 542 -13.14 23.89 -14.17
CA ALA A 542 -13.61 23.72 -12.81
C ALA A 542 -14.89 24.53 -12.57
N TYR A 543 -15.71 24.08 -11.64
CA TYR A 543 -16.90 24.80 -11.18
C TYR A 543 -16.68 25.26 -9.74
N VAL A 544 -17.11 26.48 -9.40
CA VAL A 544 -17.06 26.95 -8.01
C VAL A 544 -18.06 26.16 -7.18
N ASP A 545 -17.57 25.47 -6.16
CA ASP A 545 -18.41 24.67 -5.26
C ASP A 545 -18.72 25.39 -3.95
N GLY A 546 -17.81 26.26 -3.49
CA GLY A 546 -18.04 27.12 -2.34
C GLY A 546 -16.86 28.04 -2.05
N VAL A 547 -17.14 29.19 -1.44
CA VAL A 547 -16.16 30.17 -0.98
C VAL A 547 -16.35 30.32 0.53
N THR A 548 -15.28 30.12 1.29
CA THR A 548 -15.30 30.27 2.76
C THR A 548 -14.27 31.29 3.18
N PHE A 549 -14.72 32.39 3.79
CA PHE A 549 -13.83 33.35 4.43
C PHE A 549 -13.35 32.77 5.77
N ILE A 550 -12.03 32.65 5.92
CA ILE A 550 -11.41 32.06 7.13
C ILE A 550 -11.21 33.13 8.21
N SER A 551 -10.95 34.37 7.79
CA SER A 551 -10.85 35.53 8.69
C SER A 551 -11.73 36.65 8.14
N PRO A 552 -12.72 37.15 8.91
CA PRO A 552 -13.53 38.30 8.52
C PRO A 552 -12.70 39.60 8.54
N PRO A 553 -13.19 40.67 7.88
CA PRO A 553 -12.48 41.94 7.73
C PRO A 553 -12.53 42.84 9.00
N ASP A 554 -12.14 42.34 10.17
CA ASP A 554 -12.06 43.15 11.42
C ASP A 554 -10.68 43.82 11.61
N ALA A 555 -10.43 44.63 12.64
CA ALA A 555 -9.15 45.36 12.78
C ALA A 555 -7.90 44.44 12.81
N ALA A 556 -6.83 44.82 12.09
CA ALA A 556 -5.67 43.95 11.84
C ALA A 556 -4.84 43.59 13.08
N HIS A 557 -4.88 44.43 14.12
CA HIS A 557 -4.14 44.20 15.37
C HIS A 557 -4.74 43.05 16.19
N GLU A 558 -6.06 42.89 16.15
CA GLU A 558 -6.77 41.80 16.85
C GLU A 558 -6.61 40.45 16.11
N ARG A 559 -6.50 40.50 14.77
CA ARG A 559 -6.27 39.34 13.90
C ARG A 559 -4.92 38.66 14.14
N LEU A 560 -3.85 39.46 14.29
CA LEU A 560 -2.49 38.94 14.51
C LEU A 560 -2.36 38.24 15.88
N ALA A 561 -2.99 38.80 16.91
CA ALA A 561 -2.95 38.27 18.28
C ALA A 561 -3.76 36.97 18.47
N LYS A 562 -4.90 36.81 17.77
CA LYS A 562 -5.76 35.62 17.89
C LYS A 562 -5.42 34.49 16.90
N SER A 563 -4.94 34.81 15.69
CA SER A 563 -4.79 33.83 14.59
C SER A 563 -3.40 33.73 13.96
N GLY A 564 -2.49 34.68 14.25
CA GLY A 564 -1.15 34.74 13.64
C GLY A 564 -1.13 35.07 12.14
N LEU A 565 -2.27 35.43 11.54
CA LEU A 565 -2.41 35.68 10.10
C LEU A 565 -2.11 37.13 9.72
N LYS A 566 -1.37 37.30 8.63
CA LYS A 566 -1.07 38.61 8.01
C LYS A 566 -2.16 38.95 6.96
N GLY A 567 -3.33 39.42 7.40
CA GLY A 567 -4.41 39.92 6.52
C GLY A 567 -5.61 38.97 6.31
N CYS A 568 -6.47 39.27 5.34
CA CYS A 568 -7.65 38.45 5.01
C CYS A 568 -7.27 37.16 4.27
N ARG A 569 -7.95 36.05 4.62
CA ARG A 569 -7.75 34.73 4.00
C ARG A 569 -9.09 34.11 3.61
N ALA A 570 -9.14 33.54 2.42
CA ALA A 570 -10.31 32.82 1.92
C ALA A 570 -9.91 31.47 1.32
N SER A 571 -10.83 30.51 1.36
CA SER A 571 -10.68 29.19 0.74
C SER A 571 -11.72 29.02 -0.36
N LEU A 572 -11.26 28.91 -1.60
CA LEU A 572 -12.09 28.63 -2.77
C LEU A 572 -12.08 27.13 -3.05
N ARG A 573 -13.23 26.48 -2.91
CA ARG A 573 -13.41 25.07 -3.29
C ARG A 573 -13.91 24.98 -4.71
N LEU A 574 -13.18 24.22 -5.53
CA LEU A 574 -13.44 23.99 -6.94
C LEU A 574 -13.78 22.54 -7.17
N ARG A 575 -14.79 22.26 -8.00
CA ARG A 575 -15.20 20.92 -8.41
C ARG A 575 -14.87 20.72 -9.89
N CYS A 576 -13.96 19.80 -10.18
CA CYS A 576 -13.64 19.37 -11.53
C CYS A 576 -14.39 18.05 -11.82
N VAL A 577 -15.32 18.05 -12.76
CA VAL A 577 -16.00 16.81 -13.19
C VAL A 577 -15.08 16.05 -14.13
N ARG A 578 -14.90 14.74 -13.90
CA ARG A 578 -14.02 13.86 -14.69
C ARG A 578 -14.79 12.63 -15.16
N LYS A 579 -15.20 12.65 -16.42
CA LYS A 579 -15.69 11.45 -17.12
C LYS A 579 -14.55 10.45 -17.34
N PRO A 580 -14.83 9.13 -17.46
CA PRO A 580 -13.86 8.16 -17.95
C PRO A 580 -13.32 8.56 -19.32
N VAL A 581 -12.01 8.52 -19.50
CA VAL A 581 -11.36 8.77 -20.80
C VAL A 581 -10.38 7.65 -21.14
N ILE A 582 -10.09 7.49 -22.43
CA ILE A 582 -9.11 6.51 -22.91
C ILE A 582 -7.77 6.68 -22.17
N GLY A 583 -7.24 5.55 -21.72
CA GLY A 583 -6.04 5.36 -20.93
C GLY A 583 -6.23 5.50 -19.41
N ASP A 584 -7.43 5.86 -18.95
CA ASP A 584 -7.78 5.76 -17.52
C ASP A 584 -7.69 4.30 -17.05
N LYS A 585 -7.46 4.14 -15.74
CA LYS A 585 -7.16 2.84 -15.16
C LYS A 585 -8.30 2.36 -14.30
N PHE A 586 -8.69 1.12 -14.53
CA PHE A 586 -9.72 0.42 -13.78
C PHE A 586 -9.12 -0.86 -13.19
N ALA A 587 -9.70 -1.35 -12.12
CA ALA A 587 -9.29 -2.60 -11.52
C ALA A 587 -10.50 -3.37 -10.98
N SER A 588 -10.49 -4.70 -11.13
CA SER A 588 -11.35 -5.56 -10.34
C SER A 588 -10.82 -5.65 -8.90
N ARG A 589 -11.54 -6.36 -8.03
CA ARG A 589 -11.07 -6.63 -6.66
C ARG A 589 -10.04 -7.76 -6.54
N HIS A 590 -9.48 -8.24 -7.66
CA HIS A 590 -8.53 -9.36 -7.68
C HIS A 590 -7.12 -8.94 -8.12
N GLY A 591 -6.77 -7.67 -7.98
CA GLY A 591 -5.49 -7.15 -8.47
C GLY A 591 -5.39 -7.16 -10.00
N GLN A 592 -6.52 -7.29 -10.70
CA GLN A 592 -6.62 -7.24 -12.16
C GLN A 592 -6.82 -5.79 -12.59
N LYS A 593 -5.71 -5.10 -12.83
CA LYS A 593 -5.72 -3.73 -13.31
C LYS A 593 -5.68 -3.73 -14.82
N GLY A 594 -6.57 -2.98 -15.45
CA GLY A 594 -6.50 -2.71 -16.87
C GLY A 594 -6.62 -1.24 -17.22
N ILE A 595 -6.14 -0.92 -18.42
CA ILE A 595 -6.20 0.41 -19.02
C ILE A 595 -7.37 0.43 -19.99
N LEU A 596 -8.23 1.44 -19.89
CA LEU A 596 -9.28 1.65 -20.88
C LEU A 596 -8.63 1.96 -22.24
N SER A 597 -8.62 1.01 -23.17
CA SER A 597 -8.00 1.20 -24.49
C SER A 597 -8.93 1.93 -25.46
N MET A 598 -10.20 1.52 -25.48
CA MET A 598 -11.20 2.09 -26.38
C MET A 598 -12.57 2.13 -25.71
N LEU A 599 -13.33 3.19 -26.02
CA LEU A 599 -14.75 3.28 -25.73
C LEU A 599 -15.49 2.69 -26.93
N TRP A 600 -16.04 1.50 -26.78
CA TRP A 600 -16.69 0.79 -27.89
C TRP A 600 -18.15 1.22 -28.04
N PRO A 601 -18.63 1.56 -29.25
CA PRO A 601 -20.01 1.93 -29.49
C PRO A 601 -20.98 0.86 -28.99
N HIS A 602 -22.14 1.28 -28.47
CA HIS A 602 -23.09 0.35 -27.83
C HIS A 602 -23.71 -0.62 -28.86
N GLU A 603 -23.96 -0.09 -30.06
CA GLU A 603 -24.47 -0.78 -31.24
C GLU A 603 -23.55 -1.89 -31.74
N ASP A 604 -22.23 -1.72 -31.59
CA ASP A 604 -21.23 -2.68 -32.06
C ASP A 604 -20.81 -3.67 -30.96
N MET A 605 -21.30 -3.52 -29.73
CA MET A 605 -20.97 -4.44 -28.63
C MET A 605 -21.68 -5.78 -28.85
N PRO A 606 -21.07 -6.91 -28.43
CA PRO A 606 -21.78 -8.18 -28.42
C PRO A 606 -22.92 -8.14 -27.40
N PHE A 607 -24.01 -8.81 -27.70
CA PHE A 607 -25.22 -8.82 -26.85
C PHE A 607 -25.69 -10.25 -26.62
N THR A 608 -26.34 -10.50 -25.48
CA THR A 608 -26.88 -11.82 -25.15
C THR A 608 -28.27 -12.02 -25.76
N GLU A 609 -28.80 -13.24 -25.75
CA GLU A 609 -30.18 -13.52 -26.23
C GLU A 609 -31.25 -12.66 -25.55
N SER A 610 -31.04 -12.31 -24.27
CA SER A 610 -31.91 -11.40 -23.52
C SER A 610 -31.78 -9.92 -23.91
N GLY A 611 -30.86 -9.58 -24.82
CA GLY A 611 -30.52 -8.22 -25.21
C GLY A 611 -29.60 -7.49 -24.23
N LEU A 612 -28.99 -8.20 -23.27
CA LEU A 612 -28.02 -7.58 -22.36
C LEU A 612 -26.71 -7.32 -23.10
N VAL A 613 -26.22 -6.09 -22.98
CA VAL A 613 -24.93 -5.67 -23.54
C VAL A 613 -23.95 -5.49 -22.38
N PRO A 614 -22.78 -6.13 -22.40
CA PRO A 614 -21.83 -6.02 -21.30
C PRO A 614 -21.29 -4.58 -21.18
N ASP A 615 -20.89 -4.21 -19.98
CA ASP A 615 -20.26 -2.91 -19.71
C ASP A 615 -18.76 -2.96 -20.04
N ILE A 616 -18.12 -4.09 -19.71
CA ILE A 616 -16.68 -4.28 -19.86
C ILE A 616 -16.41 -5.57 -20.64
N LEU A 617 -15.54 -5.50 -21.65
CA LEU A 617 -14.93 -6.68 -22.26
C LEU A 617 -13.55 -6.89 -21.66
N PHE A 618 -13.29 -8.12 -21.23
CA PHE A 618 -12.02 -8.51 -20.65
C PHE A 618 -11.43 -9.69 -21.43
N ASN A 619 -10.15 -9.56 -21.80
CA ASN A 619 -9.51 -10.58 -22.62
C ASN A 619 -9.16 -11.85 -21.79
N PRO A 620 -9.55 -13.06 -22.22
CA PRO A 620 -9.28 -14.31 -21.52
C PRO A 620 -7.79 -14.62 -21.35
N HIS A 621 -6.91 -14.15 -22.24
CA HIS A 621 -5.46 -14.31 -22.11
C HIS A 621 -4.89 -13.60 -20.87
N GLY A 622 -5.69 -12.76 -20.21
CA GLY A 622 -5.35 -12.14 -18.94
C GLY A 622 -5.28 -13.11 -17.76
N PHE A 623 -5.95 -14.28 -17.81
CA PHE A 623 -6.08 -15.21 -16.69
C PHE A 623 -4.90 -16.18 -16.50
N PRO A 624 -4.36 -16.86 -17.53
CA PRO A 624 -3.35 -17.91 -17.33
C PRO A 624 -2.09 -17.45 -16.58
N SER A 625 -1.59 -16.25 -16.88
CA SER A 625 -0.39 -15.69 -16.23
C SER A 625 -0.67 -15.05 -14.86
N ARG A 626 -1.94 -14.75 -14.55
CA ARG A 626 -2.31 -14.04 -13.31
C ARG A 626 -2.97 -14.93 -12.28
N MET A 627 -3.56 -16.05 -12.72
CA MET A 627 -4.19 -17.07 -11.89
C MET A 627 -5.18 -16.45 -10.88
N THR A 628 -6.01 -15.52 -11.36
CA THR A 628 -7.02 -14.78 -10.57
C THR A 628 -8.38 -15.49 -10.60
N ILE A 629 -8.40 -16.76 -10.18
CA ILE A 629 -9.60 -17.61 -10.24
C ILE A 629 -10.73 -17.04 -9.37
N GLY A 630 -10.41 -16.35 -8.27
CA GLY A 630 -11.41 -15.68 -7.46
C GLY A 630 -12.27 -14.68 -8.23
N MET A 631 -11.75 -14.07 -9.31
CA MET A 631 -12.51 -13.15 -10.16
C MET A 631 -13.60 -13.87 -10.97
N LEU A 632 -13.32 -15.10 -11.42
CA LEU A 632 -14.30 -15.94 -12.10
C LEU A 632 -15.39 -16.40 -11.13
N ILE A 633 -15.01 -16.79 -9.91
CA ILE A 633 -15.96 -17.12 -8.84
C ILE A 633 -16.81 -15.89 -8.48
N GLU A 634 -16.21 -14.70 -8.35
CA GLU A 634 -16.94 -13.44 -8.12
C GLU A 634 -17.96 -13.18 -9.23
N SER A 635 -17.59 -13.42 -10.50
CA SER A 635 -18.49 -13.25 -11.65
C SER A 635 -19.75 -14.12 -11.56
N MET A 636 -19.58 -15.42 -11.27
CA MET A 636 -20.70 -16.35 -11.08
C MET A 636 -21.55 -15.97 -9.87
N ALA A 637 -20.89 -15.70 -8.73
CA ALA A 637 -21.56 -15.30 -7.50
C ALA A 637 -22.35 -13.99 -7.68
N GLY A 638 -21.78 -13.00 -8.37
CA GLY A 638 -22.42 -11.72 -8.64
C GLY A 638 -23.62 -11.85 -9.56
N LYS A 639 -23.55 -12.72 -10.56
CA LYS A 639 -24.69 -13.04 -11.44
C LYS A 639 -25.80 -13.73 -10.65
N ALA A 640 -25.48 -14.75 -9.86
CA ALA A 640 -26.44 -15.40 -8.97
C ALA A 640 -27.05 -14.42 -7.96
N ALA A 641 -26.25 -13.51 -7.41
CA ALA A 641 -26.69 -12.46 -6.48
C ALA A 641 -27.74 -11.54 -7.11
N ALA A 642 -27.51 -11.10 -8.35
CA ALA A 642 -28.40 -10.20 -9.06
C ALA A 642 -29.72 -10.86 -9.42
N VAL A 643 -29.71 -12.10 -9.90
CA VAL A 643 -30.92 -12.79 -10.34
C VAL A 643 -31.81 -13.16 -9.15
N HIS A 644 -31.21 -13.62 -8.05
CA HIS A 644 -31.96 -13.99 -6.84
C HIS A 644 -32.22 -12.81 -5.89
N GLY A 645 -31.76 -11.60 -6.24
CA GLY A 645 -31.98 -10.38 -5.45
C GLY A 645 -31.34 -10.42 -4.06
N ALA A 646 -30.20 -11.10 -3.89
CA ALA A 646 -29.59 -11.35 -2.59
C ALA A 646 -28.07 -11.17 -2.63
N TYR A 647 -27.48 -10.63 -1.55
CA TYR A 647 -26.03 -10.49 -1.44
C TYR A 647 -25.36 -11.84 -1.17
N GLN A 648 -24.16 -12.03 -1.71
CA GLN A 648 -23.36 -13.25 -1.51
C GLN A 648 -22.18 -12.98 -0.58
N ASP A 649 -21.96 -13.88 0.38
CA ASP A 649 -20.76 -13.85 1.21
C ASP A 649 -19.54 -14.41 0.47
N ALA A 650 -18.47 -13.62 0.49
CA ALA A 650 -17.21 -13.95 -0.17
C ALA A 650 -16.04 -14.07 0.81
N THR A 651 -16.35 -14.28 2.10
CA THR A 651 -15.34 -14.45 3.14
C THR A 651 -14.37 -15.58 2.76
N PRO A 652 -13.05 -15.33 2.80
CA PRO A 652 -12.07 -16.35 2.47
C PRO A 652 -12.17 -17.56 3.41
N PHE A 653 -11.93 -18.76 2.90
CA PHE A 653 -11.95 -20.03 3.65
C PHE A 653 -13.33 -20.43 4.23
N ARG A 654 -14.42 -19.81 3.77
CA ARG A 654 -15.77 -20.26 4.15
C ARG A 654 -16.03 -21.67 3.61
N GLU A 655 -16.79 -22.45 4.36
CA GLU A 655 -17.34 -23.72 3.90
C GLU A 655 -18.67 -23.46 3.20
N PHE A 656 -18.91 -24.14 2.08
CA PHE A 656 -20.15 -24.05 1.34
C PHE A 656 -21.00 -25.28 1.69
N PRO A 657 -22.13 -25.10 2.41
CA PRO A 657 -22.94 -26.23 2.81
C PRO A 657 -23.61 -26.88 1.59
N PRO A 658 -23.76 -28.23 1.58
CA PRO A 658 -24.41 -28.92 0.48
C PRO A 658 -25.87 -28.48 0.34
N GLN A 659 -26.30 -28.26 -0.89
CA GLN A 659 -27.64 -27.78 -1.20
C GLN A 659 -28.57 -28.98 -1.45
N SER A 660 -29.51 -29.26 -0.53
CA SER A 660 -30.53 -30.32 -0.67
C SER A 660 -31.71 -29.88 -1.55
N ALA A 661 -32.28 -30.85 -2.27
CA ALA A 661 -33.45 -30.70 -3.14
C ALA A 661 -34.77 -30.48 -2.37
N ASP A 662 -34.84 -30.78 -1.07
CA ASP A 662 -36.07 -30.81 -0.27
C ASP A 662 -36.69 -29.43 0.06
N GLY A 663 -36.20 -28.35 -0.57
CA GLY A 663 -36.75 -27.00 -0.40
C GLY A 663 -36.54 -26.36 0.98
N LYS A 664 -35.93 -27.07 1.94
CA LYS A 664 -35.59 -26.57 3.29
C LYS A 664 -34.29 -25.76 3.33
N ASN A 665 -33.40 -25.93 2.35
CA ASN A 665 -32.15 -25.18 2.28
C ASN A 665 -32.39 -23.79 1.67
N LYS A 666 -31.99 -22.73 2.39
CA LYS A 666 -31.84 -21.39 1.81
C LYS A 666 -30.59 -21.42 0.94
N TRP A 667 -30.78 -21.41 -0.38
CA TRP A 667 -29.70 -21.58 -1.38
C TRP A 667 -28.72 -20.43 -1.41
N VAL A 668 -29.14 -19.26 -0.93
CA VAL A 668 -28.36 -18.02 -0.87
C VAL A 668 -28.34 -17.55 0.58
N ASP A 669 -27.21 -16.99 1.01
CA ASP A 669 -26.91 -16.57 2.39
C ASP A 669 -28.00 -15.69 3.05
N GLN A 670 -28.87 -15.05 2.27
CA GLN A 670 -29.96 -14.19 2.75
C GLN A 670 -31.38 -14.74 2.52
N GLY A 671 -31.52 -15.99 2.11
CA GLY A 671 -32.83 -16.66 2.03
C GLY A 671 -33.67 -16.42 0.78
N GLY A 672 -33.04 -16.12 -0.36
CA GLY A 672 -33.73 -16.13 -1.67
C GLY A 672 -34.33 -17.52 -1.97
N TYR A 673 -35.61 -17.56 -2.35
CA TYR A 673 -36.41 -18.78 -2.54
C TYR A 673 -37.11 -18.77 -3.91
N HIS A 674 -36.99 -19.83 -4.73
CA HIS A 674 -37.89 -20.07 -5.89
C HIS A 674 -37.89 -21.53 -6.40
N GLY A 675 -38.55 -22.49 -5.73
CA GLY A 675 -38.87 -23.86 -6.25
C GLY A 675 -37.77 -24.69 -6.97
N TRP A 676 -38.09 -25.90 -7.45
CA TRP A 676 -37.23 -26.65 -8.38
C TRP A 676 -38.02 -26.90 -9.66
N VAL A 677 -37.38 -26.80 -10.83
CA VAL A 677 -37.83 -27.42 -12.08
C VAL A 677 -36.61 -28.09 -12.72
N LYS A 678 -36.62 -29.42 -12.82
CA LYS A 678 -35.60 -30.16 -13.59
C LYS A 678 -35.76 -29.86 -15.08
N ARG A 679 -34.71 -29.40 -15.75
CA ARG A 679 -34.58 -29.45 -17.23
C ARG A 679 -33.13 -29.79 -17.64
N GLY A 680 -32.98 -30.91 -18.36
CA GLY A 680 -32.00 -31.17 -19.42
C GLY A 680 -30.49 -31.09 -19.12
N GLU A 681 -29.93 -32.25 -18.74
CA GLU A 681 -28.57 -32.82 -18.86
C GLU A 681 -27.37 -31.96 -19.33
N ARG A 682 -26.15 -32.10 -18.75
CA ARG A 682 -25.46 -33.32 -18.25
C ARG A 682 -24.99 -33.15 -16.80
N TYR A 683 -25.20 -34.17 -15.97
CA TYR A 683 -24.82 -34.16 -14.55
C TYR A 683 -23.86 -35.31 -14.23
N ARG A 684 -23.15 -35.15 -13.10
CA ARG A 684 -22.46 -36.22 -12.39
C ARG A 684 -23.31 -37.51 -12.37
N THR A 685 -22.68 -38.68 -12.41
CA THR A 685 -23.41 -39.95 -12.30
C THR A 685 -24.21 -39.99 -10.99
N PRO A 686 -25.31 -40.76 -10.89
CA PRO A 686 -26.07 -40.92 -9.64
C PRO A 686 -25.24 -41.44 -8.44
N GLU A 687 -24.06 -41.97 -8.70
CA GLU A 687 -23.07 -42.38 -7.69
C GLU A 687 -22.21 -41.19 -7.24
N GLU A 688 -21.73 -40.37 -8.19
CA GLU A 688 -21.03 -39.11 -7.94
C GLU A 688 -21.94 -38.07 -7.25
N GLU A 689 -23.26 -38.08 -7.48
CA GLU A 689 -24.24 -37.26 -6.73
C GLU A 689 -24.42 -37.76 -5.29
N ARG A 690 -24.40 -39.08 -5.06
CA ARG A 690 -24.50 -39.65 -3.70
C ARG A 690 -23.25 -39.38 -2.89
N GLN A 691 -22.08 -39.51 -3.48
CA GLN A 691 -20.80 -39.21 -2.84
C GLN A 691 -20.64 -37.70 -2.55
N ALA A 692 -21.18 -36.85 -3.42
CA ALA A 692 -21.17 -35.39 -3.24
C ALA A 692 -22.18 -34.87 -2.20
N GLN A 693 -23.14 -35.67 -1.73
CA GLN A 693 -24.09 -35.26 -0.69
C GLN A 693 -23.43 -35.18 0.71
N ASP A 694 -22.35 -35.92 0.93
CA ASP A 694 -21.65 -35.99 2.22
C ASP A 694 -20.44 -35.04 2.31
N GLU A 695 -19.98 -34.47 1.19
CA GLU A 695 -18.82 -33.56 1.11
C GLU A 695 -19.22 -32.07 1.02
N PRO A 696 -18.40 -31.13 1.55
CA PRO A 696 -18.62 -29.70 1.36
C PRO A 696 -18.54 -29.32 -0.13
N GLU A 697 -19.48 -28.52 -0.60
CA GLU A 697 -19.54 -28.15 -2.03
C GLU A 697 -18.39 -27.22 -2.43
N THR A 698 -17.96 -27.34 -3.68
CA THR A 698 -17.05 -26.34 -4.26
C THR A 698 -17.82 -25.04 -4.52
N PRO A 699 -17.15 -23.87 -4.51
CA PRO A 699 -17.81 -22.59 -4.82
C PRO A 699 -18.44 -22.59 -6.22
N VAL A 700 -17.82 -23.27 -7.19
CA VAL A 700 -18.33 -23.38 -8.56
C VAL A 700 -19.63 -24.17 -8.57
N ASP A 701 -19.70 -25.27 -7.84
CA ASP A 701 -20.91 -26.09 -7.78
C ASP A 701 -22.06 -25.36 -7.08
N TYR A 702 -21.77 -24.72 -5.95
CA TYR A 702 -22.75 -23.96 -5.18
C TYR A 702 -23.40 -22.83 -6.00
N PHE A 703 -22.60 -22.04 -6.73
CA PHE A 703 -23.13 -20.96 -7.58
C PHE A 703 -23.70 -21.46 -8.90
N GLY A 704 -23.16 -22.55 -9.45
CA GLY A 704 -23.63 -23.13 -10.70
C GLY A 704 -25.05 -23.68 -10.58
N LYS A 705 -25.36 -24.39 -9.49
CA LYS A 705 -26.73 -24.83 -9.21
C LYS A 705 -27.68 -23.65 -8.99
N ALA A 706 -27.21 -22.56 -8.36
CA ALA A 706 -28.00 -21.35 -8.19
C ALA A 706 -28.32 -20.66 -9.53
N LEU A 707 -27.39 -20.64 -10.49
CA LEU A 707 -27.59 -20.09 -11.83
C LEU A 707 -28.55 -20.95 -12.68
N MET A 708 -28.36 -22.27 -12.62
CA MET A 708 -29.21 -23.25 -13.30
C MET A 708 -30.68 -23.13 -12.93
N ARG A 709 -30.97 -22.88 -11.66
CA ARG A 709 -32.33 -22.61 -11.18
C ARG A 709 -32.95 -21.35 -11.75
N ALA A 710 -32.13 -20.34 -12.02
CA ALA A 710 -32.55 -19.10 -12.66
C ALA A 710 -32.72 -19.24 -14.19
N GLY A 711 -32.47 -20.42 -14.76
CA GLY A 711 -32.52 -20.66 -16.20
C GLY A 711 -31.24 -20.27 -16.94
N TYR A 712 -30.15 -19.96 -16.23
CA TYR A 712 -28.84 -19.73 -16.83
C TYR A 712 -28.03 -21.02 -16.89
N GLN A 713 -27.01 -21.06 -17.74
CA GLN A 713 -26.11 -22.21 -17.80
C GLN A 713 -25.31 -22.39 -16.50
N TYR A 714 -25.03 -23.64 -16.12
CA TYR A 714 -24.33 -24.01 -14.88
C TYR A 714 -23.02 -23.25 -14.67
N TYR A 715 -22.17 -23.20 -15.69
CA TYR A 715 -20.86 -22.53 -15.61
C TYR A 715 -20.95 -21.00 -15.77
N GLY A 716 -22.15 -20.44 -15.88
CA GLY A 716 -22.37 -19.00 -16.08
C GLY A 716 -22.07 -18.48 -17.49
N THR A 717 -21.77 -19.37 -18.44
CA THR A 717 -21.58 -19.03 -19.86
C THR A 717 -22.92 -18.73 -20.55
N GLU A 718 -22.96 -17.74 -21.43
CA GLU A 718 -24.14 -17.38 -22.22
C GLU A 718 -23.83 -17.39 -23.72
N GLU A 719 -24.84 -17.56 -24.55
CA GLU A 719 -24.74 -17.32 -25.99
C GLU A 719 -24.81 -15.81 -26.26
N LEU A 720 -23.80 -15.31 -26.96
CA LEU A 720 -23.71 -13.91 -27.36
C LEU A 720 -23.71 -13.83 -28.88
N TYR A 721 -24.28 -12.75 -29.39
CA TYR A 721 -24.31 -12.39 -30.80
C TYR A 721 -23.31 -11.27 -31.06
N SER A 722 -22.68 -11.28 -32.23
CA SER A 722 -21.79 -10.20 -32.65
C SER A 722 -22.60 -8.94 -32.94
N GLY A 723 -22.27 -7.82 -32.31
CA GLY A 723 -22.91 -6.52 -32.60
C GLY A 723 -22.67 -6.04 -34.04
N VAL A 724 -21.52 -6.41 -34.63
CA VAL A 724 -21.15 -6.01 -36.00
C VAL A 724 -21.87 -6.83 -37.08
N TYR A 725 -21.97 -8.15 -36.89
CA TYR A 725 -22.48 -9.07 -37.91
C TYR A 725 -23.91 -9.56 -37.65
N GLY A 726 -24.42 -9.40 -36.43
CA GLY A 726 -25.73 -9.90 -36.00
C GLY A 726 -25.83 -11.43 -35.90
N VAL A 727 -24.72 -12.17 -36.03
CA VAL A 727 -24.69 -13.64 -35.98
C VAL A 727 -24.25 -14.14 -34.60
N PRO A 728 -24.71 -15.33 -34.16
CA PRO A 728 -24.25 -15.94 -32.92
C PRO A 728 -22.75 -16.22 -32.97
N LEU A 729 -22.06 -16.02 -31.85
CA LEU A 729 -20.66 -16.37 -31.69
C LEU A 729 -20.48 -17.89 -31.61
N THR A 730 -19.33 -18.38 -32.05
CA THR A 730 -19.06 -19.83 -32.15
C THR A 730 -19.00 -20.56 -30.80
N ALA A 731 -18.74 -19.85 -29.71
CA ALA A 731 -18.64 -20.42 -28.37
C ALA A 731 -19.44 -19.59 -27.37
N HIS A 732 -19.98 -20.25 -26.36
CA HIS A 732 -20.61 -19.57 -25.23
C HIS A 732 -19.57 -18.76 -24.45
N ILE A 733 -19.89 -17.52 -24.16
CA ILE A 733 -19.01 -16.57 -23.51
C ILE A 733 -19.29 -16.53 -22.03
N PHE A 734 -18.25 -16.55 -21.21
CA PHE A 734 -18.39 -16.40 -19.78
C PHE A 734 -18.77 -14.95 -19.43
N THR A 735 -19.99 -14.76 -18.94
CA THR A 735 -20.54 -13.47 -18.54
C THR A 735 -20.99 -13.47 -17.10
N GLY A 736 -20.77 -12.35 -16.41
CA GLY A 736 -21.28 -12.17 -15.05
C GLY A 736 -21.01 -10.79 -14.50
N LEU A 737 -21.26 -10.61 -13.21
CA LEU A 737 -21.20 -9.32 -12.54
C LEU A 737 -19.98 -9.27 -11.63
N ILE A 738 -19.13 -8.26 -11.84
CA ILE A 738 -17.91 -8.06 -11.06
C ILE A 738 -17.87 -6.64 -10.52
N TYR A 739 -17.41 -6.46 -9.29
CA TYR A 739 -17.25 -5.14 -8.71
C TYR A 739 -15.95 -4.47 -9.19
N TYR A 740 -16.09 -3.40 -9.99
CA TYR A 740 -14.97 -2.66 -10.57
C TYR A 740 -14.72 -1.33 -9.88
N GLN A 741 -13.45 -0.96 -9.80
CA GLN A 741 -12.94 0.23 -9.14
C GLN A 741 -12.21 1.13 -10.15
N ARG A 742 -12.44 2.44 -10.09
CA ARG A 742 -11.74 3.43 -10.93
C ARG A 742 -10.55 4.03 -10.17
N LEU A 743 -9.35 3.95 -10.73
CA LEU A 743 -8.14 4.46 -10.07
C LEU A 743 -7.96 5.97 -10.28
N ARG A 744 -7.35 6.66 -9.33
CA ARG A 744 -7.18 8.14 -9.35
C ARG A 744 -6.21 8.69 -10.40
N HIS A 745 -5.32 7.86 -10.96
CA HIS A 745 -4.23 8.33 -11.84
C HIS A 745 -4.72 8.41 -13.28
N MET A 746 -5.19 9.58 -13.66
CA MET A 746 -5.75 9.83 -14.99
C MET A 746 -4.67 10.19 -16.03
N VAL A 747 -5.02 10.03 -17.30
CA VAL A 747 -4.15 10.36 -18.45
C VAL A 747 -4.05 11.87 -18.69
N THR A 748 -5.10 12.61 -18.38
CA THR A 748 -5.14 14.08 -18.50
C THR A 748 -4.00 14.73 -17.74
N ASP A 749 -3.60 14.13 -16.62
CA ASP A 749 -2.49 14.57 -15.78
C ASP A 749 -1.12 14.07 -16.27
N LYS A 750 -1.00 13.45 -17.46
CA LYS A 750 0.25 12.80 -17.93
C LYS A 750 0.81 13.35 -19.23
N HIS A 751 -0.04 13.59 -20.23
CA HIS A 751 0.40 14.05 -21.54
C HIS A 751 1.18 15.37 -21.46
N GLN A 752 2.20 15.53 -22.30
CA GLN A 752 2.97 16.76 -22.44
C GLN A 752 3.43 16.91 -23.89
N VAL A 753 3.35 18.14 -24.40
CA VAL A 753 3.79 18.50 -25.75
C VAL A 753 4.51 19.85 -25.68
N ARG A 754 5.60 19.97 -26.43
CA ARG A 754 6.40 21.19 -26.55
C ARG A 754 7.00 21.27 -27.94
N ALA A 755 6.74 22.35 -28.65
CA ALA A 755 7.50 22.75 -29.84
C ALA A 755 8.64 23.69 -29.40
N THR A 756 8.28 24.88 -28.91
CA THR A 756 9.18 25.85 -28.26
C THR A 756 8.65 26.18 -26.87
N GLY A 757 9.46 26.86 -26.04
CA GLY A 757 9.02 27.20 -24.69
C GLY A 757 10.10 27.88 -23.87
N PRO A 758 9.82 28.15 -22.58
CA PRO A 758 10.79 28.78 -21.70
C PRO A 758 12.07 27.95 -21.61
N VAL A 759 13.17 28.68 -21.55
CA VAL A 759 14.53 28.17 -21.36
C VAL A 759 15.07 28.64 -20.02
N ASP A 760 15.95 27.85 -19.45
CA ASP A 760 16.68 28.20 -18.24
C ASP A 760 17.69 29.32 -18.55
N ALA A 761 17.82 30.31 -17.66
CA ALA A 761 18.65 31.49 -17.93
C ALA A 761 20.15 31.17 -17.89
N LEU A 762 20.58 30.17 -17.12
CA LEU A 762 21.98 29.79 -16.97
C LEU A 762 22.46 28.92 -18.14
N THR A 763 21.65 27.92 -18.51
CA THR A 763 22.04 26.90 -19.50
C THR A 763 21.44 27.12 -20.87
N HIS A 764 20.45 28.00 -21.01
CA HIS A 764 19.61 28.17 -22.21
C HIS A 764 18.91 26.89 -22.67
N GLN A 765 18.89 25.84 -21.84
CA GLN A 765 18.19 24.60 -22.14
C GLN A 765 16.71 24.69 -21.77
N PRO A 766 15.85 23.86 -22.39
CA PRO A 766 14.45 23.71 -22.00
C PRO A 766 14.25 23.51 -20.48
N VAL A 767 13.43 24.36 -19.84
CA VAL A 767 13.15 24.22 -18.40
C VAL A 767 12.50 22.87 -18.08
N LYS A 768 12.68 22.39 -16.85
CA LYS A 768 12.02 21.17 -16.37
C LYS A 768 10.58 21.45 -15.94
N GLY A 769 9.69 20.52 -16.29
CA GLY A 769 8.36 20.38 -15.68
C GLY A 769 7.21 20.71 -16.62
N ARG A 770 6.27 19.76 -16.74
CA ARG A 770 5.09 19.83 -17.61
C ARG A 770 4.25 21.09 -17.42
N LYS A 771 3.95 21.48 -16.18
CA LYS A 771 3.12 22.68 -15.89
C LYS A 771 3.78 24.00 -16.34
N ARG A 772 5.09 24.00 -16.59
CA ARG A 772 5.86 25.14 -17.07
C ARG A 772 6.15 25.04 -18.57
N HIS A 773 5.46 24.15 -19.29
CA HIS A 773 5.77 23.83 -20.69
C HIS A 773 7.25 23.40 -20.87
N GLY A 774 7.73 22.62 -19.90
CA GLY A 774 9.10 22.11 -19.88
C GLY A 774 9.39 21.09 -20.97
N GLY A 775 10.67 20.92 -21.31
CA GLY A 775 11.13 19.97 -22.32
C GLY A 775 11.13 18.52 -21.83
N VAL A 776 11.18 17.59 -22.79
CA VAL A 776 11.45 16.17 -22.53
C VAL A 776 12.95 15.98 -22.46
N ARG A 777 13.44 15.28 -21.43
CA ARG A 777 14.86 15.00 -21.29
C ARG A 777 15.25 13.87 -22.23
N PHE A 778 16.18 14.15 -23.13
CA PHE A 778 16.93 13.14 -23.88
C PHE A 778 18.16 12.76 -23.04
N GLY A 779 18.21 11.51 -22.57
CA GLY A 779 19.23 11.05 -21.63
C GLY A 779 20.41 10.38 -22.30
N GLU A 780 21.28 9.81 -21.47
CA GLU A 780 22.47 9.09 -21.90
C GLU A 780 22.12 7.78 -22.64
N MET A 781 21.14 7.04 -22.13
CA MET A 781 20.72 5.78 -22.75
C MET A 781 20.16 6.00 -24.16
N GLU A 782 19.38 7.07 -24.36
CA GLU A 782 18.84 7.42 -25.67
C GLU A 782 19.93 7.93 -26.64
N ARG A 783 20.95 8.65 -26.12
CA ARG A 783 22.14 9.04 -26.88
C ARG A 783 22.85 7.80 -27.42
N ASP A 784 23.15 6.84 -26.55
CA ASP A 784 23.91 5.65 -26.92
C ASP A 784 23.15 4.76 -27.90
N ALA A 785 21.81 4.70 -27.76
CA ALA A 785 20.94 4.06 -28.74
C ALA A 785 21.10 4.68 -30.15
N LEU A 786 21.06 6.01 -30.27
CA LEU A 786 21.23 6.68 -31.58
C LEU A 786 22.65 6.50 -32.16
N ILE A 787 23.67 6.50 -31.30
CA ILE A 787 25.06 6.22 -31.71
C ILE A 787 25.16 4.80 -32.28
N SER A 788 24.52 3.81 -31.63
CA SER A 788 24.53 2.42 -32.09
C SER A 788 23.86 2.24 -33.46
N HIS A 789 22.86 3.07 -33.77
CA HIS A 789 22.22 3.11 -35.08
C HIS A 789 23.02 3.90 -36.15
N GLY A 790 24.13 4.54 -35.77
CA GLY A 790 24.89 5.42 -36.67
C GLY A 790 24.15 6.70 -37.05
N ALA A 791 23.10 7.09 -36.31
CA ALA A 791 22.22 8.20 -36.66
C ALA A 791 22.78 9.57 -36.21
N ALA A 792 23.99 9.91 -36.69
CA ALA A 792 24.72 11.10 -36.26
C ALA A 792 23.96 12.42 -36.47
N ALA A 793 23.22 12.55 -37.59
CA ALA A 793 22.43 13.74 -37.90
C ALA A 793 21.27 13.95 -36.90
N LEU A 794 20.57 12.87 -36.54
CA LEU A 794 19.50 12.93 -35.52
C LEU A 794 20.08 13.25 -34.15
N LEU A 795 21.23 12.70 -33.82
CA LEU A 795 21.90 12.98 -32.55
C LEU A 795 22.28 14.46 -32.44
N GLN A 796 22.87 15.03 -33.50
CA GLN A 796 23.22 16.45 -33.57
C GLN A 796 21.97 17.33 -33.51
N ASP A 797 20.88 16.96 -34.19
CA ASP A 797 19.62 17.68 -34.11
C ASP A 797 19.06 17.72 -32.68
N ARG A 798 18.99 16.56 -32.01
CA ARG A 798 18.41 16.47 -30.66
C ARG A 798 19.25 17.14 -29.58
N LEU A 799 20.58 16.99 -29.61
CA LEU A 799 21.47 17.48 -28.56
C LEU A 799 21.92 18.93 -28.77
N LEU A 800 22.01 19.42 -30.01
CA LEU A 800 22.47 20.77 -30.32
C LEU A 800 21.32 21.64 -30.85
N HIS A 801 20.77 21.33 -32.02
CA HIS A 801 19.85 22.23 -32.73
C HIS A 801 18.51 22.46 -32.01
N CYS A 802 17.95 21.41 -31.42
CA CYS A 802 16.68 21.46 -30.68
C CYS A 802 16.82 21.82 -29.19
N SER A 803 18.05 22.01 -28.69
CA SER A 803 18.34 22.26 -27.26
C SER A 803 18.89 23.66 -27.04
N ASP A 804 20.20 23.84 -27.21
CA ASP A 804 20.94 25.02 -26.78
C ASP A 804 21.98 25.48 -27.83
N ALA A 805 21.69 25.29 -29.11
CA ALA A 805 22.53 25.79 -30.21
C ALA A 805 22.77 27.30 -30.07
N HIS A 806 24.05 27.67 -29.89
CA HIS A 806 24.47 29.06 -29.70
C HIS A 806 25.52 29.45 -30.73
N LYS A 807 25.31 30.58 -31.39
CA LYS A 807 26.29 31.16 -32.33
C LYS A 807 27.18 32.11 -31.54
N THR A 808 28.47 31.79 -31.42
CA THR A 808 29.45 32.61 -30.67
C THR A 808 30.67 32.90 -31.54
N PHE A 809 31.37 33.97 -31.19
CA PHE A 809 32.65 34.29 -31.84
C PHE A 809 33.80 33.61 -31.10
N CYS A 810 34.81 33.18 -31.85
CA CYS A 810 36.05 32.60 -31.33
C CYS A 810 37.25 33.29 -31.98
N CYS A 811 38.27 33.61 -31.18
CA CYS A 811 39.51 34.15 -31.69
C CYS A 811 40.32 33.06 -32.42
N PRO A 812 40.76 33.26 -33.67
CA PRO A 812 41.60 32.28 -34.37
C PRO A 812 42.99 32.13 -33.73
N SER A 813 43.56 33.20 -33.18
CA SER A 813 44.92 33.18 -32.61
C SER A 813 45.00 32.58 -31.20
N CYS A 814 44.10 32.95 -30.27
CA CYS A 814 44.12 32.41 -28.89
C CYS A 814 43.11 31.30 -28.62
N GLY A 815 42.20 31.01 -29.54
CA GLY A 815 41.19 29.96 -29.39
C GLY A 815 40.14 30.20 -28.30
N SER A 816 40.08 31.40 -27.72
CA SER A 816 39.12 31.74 -26.67
C SER A 816 37.80 32.26 -27.23
N ILE A 817 36.70 31.82 -26.61
CA ILE A 817 35.33 32.30 -26.87
C ILE A 817 34.89 33.43 -25.92
N LEU A 818 35.69 33.76 -24.90
CA LEU A 818 35.37 34.75 -23.86
C LEU A 818 36.01 36.12 -24.10
N THR A 819 37.11 36.15 -24.86
CA THR A 819 37.86 37.35 -25.22
C THR A 819 37.27 38.23 -26.34
N PRO A 820 36.36 37.77 -27.22
CA PRO A 820 35.77 38.63 -28.24
C PRO A 820 34.96 39.77 -27.61
N SER A 821 35.21 41.01 -28.04
CA SER A 821 34.41 42.18 -27.65
C SER A 821 33.61 42.68 -28.83
N ALA A 822 32.30 42.83 -28.65
CA ALA A 822 31.51 43.66 -29.54
C ALA A 822 31.82 45.13 -29.18
N VAL A 823 32.49 45.87 -30.08
CA VAL A 823 32.64 47.32 -29.90
C VAL A 823 31.34 47.97 -30.41
N PRO A 824 30.63 48.81 -29.61
CA PRO A 824 29.31 49.31 -30.01
C PRO A 824 29.29 50.34 -31.15
N ASN A 825 30.41 50.91 -31.61
CA ASN A 825 30.36 52.03 -32.56
C ASN A 825 31.59 52.11 -33.47
N LEU A 826 31.42 51.77 -34.75
CA LEU A 826 32.13 52.43 -35.85
C LEU A 826 31.14 52.66 -36.99
N ARG A 827 30.64 53.90 -37.10
CA ARG A 827 29.85 54.36 -38.26
C ARG A 827 30.82 54.83 -39.35
N GLY A 828 30.77 54.19 -40.52
CA GLY A 828 31.45 54.64 -41.74
C GLY A 828 30.57 54.38 -42.98
N ARG A 829 30.46 55.37 -43.87
CA ARG A 829 29.70 55.34 -45.16
C ARG A 829 30.25 54.23 -46.08
N THR A 830 29.49 53.42 -46.84
CA THR A 830 28.49 53.70 -47.90
C THR A 830 27.53 52.50 -48.14
N ALA A 831 26.64 52.59 -49.15
CA ALA A 831 25.60 51.63 -49.53
C ALA A 831 26.06 50.17 -49.67
N GLY A 832 25.40 49.24 -48.96
CA GLY A 832 25.65 47.79 -49.03
C GLY A 832 26.09 47.08 -47.73
N GLY A 833 26.22 47.81 -46.61
CA GLY A 833 26.21 47.28 -45.22
C GLY A 833 27.25 46.19 -44.83
N LYS A 834 28.44 46.59 -44.35
CA LYS A 834 29.40 45.68 -43.68
C LYS A 834 28.93 45.37 -42.25
N ARG A 835 28.69 44.09 -41.91
CA ARG A 835 28.49 43.63 -40.52
C ARG A 835 29.80 43.78 -39.74
N ALA A 836 29.77 44.39 -38.56
CA ALA A 836 30.93 44.50 -37.69
C ALA A 836 31.41 43.11 -37.22
N VAL A 837 32.67 42.78 -37.50
CA VAL A 837 33.33 41.56 -37.00
C VAL A 837 33.96 41.90 -35.65
N PRO A 838 33.63 41.18 -34.55
CA PRO A 838 34.21 41.45 -33.25
C PRO A 838 35.71 41.11 -33.24
N PHE A 839 36.49 41.92 -32.54
CA PHE A 839 37.92 41.71 -32.34
C PHE A 839 38.19 41.07 -30.98
N CYS A 840 39.25 40.27 -30.92
CA CYS A 840 39.73 39.71 -29.65
C CYS A 840 40.39 40.81 -28.82
N ARG A 841 39.99 40.99 -27.55
CA ARG A 841 40.60 41.98 -26.64
C ARG A 841 42.10 41.72 -26.40
N VAL A 842 42.52 40.46 -26.45
CA VAL A 842 43.89 40.04 -26.13
C VAL A 842 44.79 40.08 -27.38
N CYS A 843 44.33 39.48 -28.49
CA CYS A 843 45.16 39.29 -29.68
C CYS A 843 44.93 40.34 -30.78
N GLN A 844 43.89 41.18 -30.67
CA GLN A 844 43.52 42.19 -31.67
C GLN A 844 43.32 41.66 -33.10
N VAL A 845 42.99 40.37 -33.23
CA VAL A 845 42.63 39.73 -34.50
C VAL A 845 41.11 39.64 -34.66
N PRO A 846 40.58 39.67 -35.91
CA PRO A 846 39.16 39.48 -36.16
C PRO A 846 38.71 38.07 -35.76
N CYS A 847 37.62 37.96 -35.00
CA CYS A 847 37.09 36.68 -34.54
C CYS A 847 36.19 36.01 -35.60
N ARG A 848 36.15 34.68 -35.60
CA ARG A 848 35.29 33.86 -36.48
C ARG A 848 34.02 33.41 -35.76
N LEU A 849 32.92 33.30 -36.50
CA LEU A 849 31.65 32.82 -35.98
C LEU A 849 31.63 31.28 -36.00
N ILE A 850 31.36 30.67 -34.84
CA ILE A 850 31.21 29.23 -34.69
C ILE A 850 29.86 28.91 -34.03
N MET A 851 29.36 27.69 -34.22
CA MET A 851 28.18 27.18 -33.52
C MET A 851 28.63 26.16 -32.47
N VAL A 852 28.25 26.42 -31.22
CA VAL A 852 28.56 25.54 -30.07
C VAL A 852 27.32 25.45 -29.18
N PRO A 853 27.19 24.42 -28.33
CA PRO A 853 26.19 24.42 -27.27
C PRO A 853 26.39 25.62 -26.33
N TYR A 854 25.31 26.26 -25.88
CA TYR A 854 25.40 27.36 -24.91
C TYR A 854 26.03 26.88 -23.60
N VAL A 855 25.74 25.64 -23.18
CA VAL A 855 26.34 25.05 -21.98
C VAL A 855 27.88 24.97 -22.07
N PHE A 856 28.45 24.87 -23.27
CA PHE A 856 29.90 24.90 -23.47
C PHE A 856 30.50 26.27 -23.11
N ARG A 857 29.80 27.35 -23.43
CA ARG A 857 30.19 28.71 -23.00
C ARG A 857 30.12 28.86 -21.48
N TYR A 858 29.08 28.31 -20.86
CA TYR A 858 28.95 28.31 -19.41
C TYR A 858 30.10 27.53 -18.75
N LEU A 859 30.43 26.33 -19.26
CA LEU A 859 31.59 25.55 -18.81
C LEU A 859 32.91 26.33 -18.93
N ALA A 860 33.12 27.02 -20.06
CA ALA A 860 34.32 27.82 -20.26
C ALA A 860 34.44 28.97 -19.24
N ASN A 861 33.32 29.58 -18.84
CA ASN A 861 33.29 30.61 -17.79
C ASN A 861 33.65 30.03 -16.41
N GLU A 862 33.07 28.89 -16.03
CA GLU A 862 33.34 28.24 -14.74
C GLU A 862 34.79 27.76 -14.64
N LEU A 863 35.33 27.19 -15.72
CA LEU A 863 36.76 26.82 -15.75
C LEU A 863 37.67 28.04 -15.69
N ALA A 864 37.32 29.14 -16.37
CA ALA A 864 38.09 30.38 -16.28
C ALA A 864 38.07 30.96 -14.86
N ALA A 865 36.97 30.82 -14.12
CA ALA A 865 36.90 31.21 -12.70
C ALA A 865 37.85 30.38 -11.81
N MET A 866 38.16 29.15 -12.21
CA MET A 866 39.18 28.28 -11.58
C MET A 866 40.59 28.48 -12.17
N ASN A 867 40.82 29.52 -12.98
CA ASN A 867 42.06 29.78 -13.73
C ASN A 867 42.45 28.67 -14.74
N VAL A 868 41.49 27.85 -15.17
CA VAL A 868 41.68 26.84 -16.22
C VAL A 868 41.21 27.43 -17.55
N THR A 869 42.08 27.42 -18.57
CA THR A 869 41.76 28.01 -19.89
C THR A 869 41.48 26.94 -20.94
N ILE A 870 40.35 27.08 -21.65
CA ILE A 870 40.02 26.26 -22.83
C ILE A 870 40.47 27.01 -24.09
N ARG A 871 41.23 26.34 -24.96
CA ARG A 871 41.65 26.88 -26.27
C ARG A 871 41.12 26.00 -27.40
N LEU A 872 40.25 26.56 -28.23
CA LEU A 872 39.74 25.93 -29.44
C LEU A 872 40.72 26.13 -30.60
N LYS A 873 41.16 25.04 -31.22
CA LYS A 873 41.93 25.09 -32.47
C LYS A 873 40.93 25.14 -33.63
N LEU A 874 40.91 26.26 -34.36
CA LEU A 874 40.03 26.43 -35.51
C LEU A 874 40.79 25.99 -36.78
N ALA A 875 40.18 25.11 -37.56
CA ALA A 875 40.68 24.70 -38.87
C ALA A 875 39.54 24.72 -39.88
N GLU A 876 39.85 25.10 -41.12
CA GLU A 876 38.93 25.08 -42.26
C GLU A 876 39.49 24.08 -43.27
N PHE A 877 38.73 23.03 -43.61
CA PHE A 877 39.19 21.93 -44.49
C PHE A 877 40.55 21.32 -44.11
N GLY A 878 40.86 21.23 -42.81
CA GLY A 878 42.10 20.63 -42.31
C GLY A 878 43.31 21.60 -42.26
N GLN A 879 43.16 22.84 -42.73
CA GLN A 879 44.21 23.87 -42.59
C GLN A 879 43.95 24.75 -41.35
N PRO A 880 44.95 24.97 -40.48
CA PRO A 880 44.80 25.82 -39.31
C PRO A 880 44.58 27.27 -39.72
N LEU A 881 43.59 27.92 -39.10
CA LEU A 881 43.28 29.34 -39.31
C LEU A 881 44.18 30.22 -38.45
N ASP A 882 45.49 30.21 -38.70
CA ASP A 882 46.43 31.07 -37.96
C ASP A 882 46.51 32.47 -38.59
N VAL A 883 45.88 33.44 -37.94
CA VAL A 883 46.01 34.87 -38.30
C VAL A 883 47.05 35.50 -37.37
N LYS A 884 48.20 35.92 -37.92
CA LYS A 884 49.21 36.67 -37.17
C LYS A 884 48.59 37.98 -36.64
N PRO A 885 48.85 38.36 -35.37
CA PRO A 885 48.36 39.63 -34.82
C PRO A 885 48.89 40.78 -35.67
N ARG A 886 48.04 41.78 -35.95
CA ARG A 886 48.52 43.03 -36.56
C ARG A 886 49.50 43.67 -35.58
N SER A 887 50.76 43.82 -35.99
CA SER A 887 51.70 44.69 -35.29
C SER A 887 51.10 46.10 -35.25
N LEU A 888 50.93 46.65 -34.05
CA LEU A 888 50.69 48.08 -33.88
C LEU A 888 51.92 48.81 -34.44
N PRO A 889 51.78 49.79 -35.34
CA PRO A 889 52.90 50.66 -35.68
C PRO A 889 53.19 51.52 -34.44
N GLY A 890 54.28 51.20 -33.74
CA GLY A 890 54.77 51.96 -32.59
C GLY A 890 54.62 51.25 -31.25
N LEU A 891 55.43 50.22 -31.02
CA LEU A 891 55.94 49.86 -29.69
C LEU A 891 57.25 49.09 -29.87
N VAL A 892 58.30 49.67 -29.29
CA VAL A 892 59.70 49.27 -29.35
C VAL A 892 59.87 47.81 -28.92
N GLU A 893 60.63 47.04 -29.69
CA GLU A 893 61.08 45.69 -29.31
C GLU A 893 61.86 45.75 -27.98
N PRO A 894 61.53 44.95 -26.95
CA PRO A 894 62.44 44.72 -25.86
C PRO A 894 63.48 43.69 -26.33
N LYS A 895 64.74 44.12 -26.27
CA LYS A 895 65.94 43.34 -26.53
C LYS A 895 65.92 41.97 -25.84
N GLU A 896 66.44 40.99 -26.56
CA GLU A 896 66.86 39.69 -26.07
C GLU A 896 67.64 39.79 -24.76
N GLY A 897 67.27 38.97 -23.77
CA GLY A 897 68.00 38.89 -22.51
C GLY A 897 67.39 37.91 -21.51
N LEU A 898 68.08 36.77 -21.38
CA LEU A 898 68.09 35.80 -20.28
C LEU A 898 67.07 34.63 -20.27
N ARG A 899 67.68 33.45 -20.35
CA ARG A 899 67.18 32.10 -20.08
C ARG A 899 67.03 31.84 -18.56
N ALA A 900 66.25 30.79 -18.29
CA ALA A 900 66.27 29.85 -17.14
C ALA A 900 65.38 30.17 -15.94
N GLY A 901 64.55 29.18 -15.58
CA GLY A 901 63.63 29.15 -14.43
C GLY A 901 62.35 28.41 -14.76
#